data_AF-A0A0K0FSK3-F1
#
_entry.id   AF-A0A0K0FSK3-F1
#
_cell.length_a   1.000
_cell.length_b   1.000
_cell.length_c   1.000
_cell.angle_alpha   90.00
_cell.angle_beta   90.00
_cell.angle_gamma   90.00
#
_symmetry.space_group_name_H-M   'P 1'
#
loop_
_entity.id
_entity.type
_entity.pdbx_description
1 polymer ?
#
loop_
_entity_poly.entity_id
_entity_poly.type
_entity_poly.pdbx_seq_one_letter_code
_entity_poly.pdbx_strand_id
1 'polypeptide(L)'
;MLVKFLSILLIILINDIPVSNSQNPENGQVYFKANGCGSDEGNINDPITIKFNELAKYPKELKQYKNVNFKEIRILHLDWDRIKNHASNKDNKYCGLKVTHGDGSNNYYISFSTAYFEGNNFDNLKEHRIYCNIQQCDLGLTFFDKNKKTEDLNKVNENHMVKHAVLMIIKSSDNKMILGVRPHHKVNIRLGICPYVEWVPKKGMLEFISETGILNNGYNERANGYVHIVVPLYKKNYNSDEFICGKLVQPTMPDLLIGYKLNEDNKNMEVSGEFNPLKDDLRCHYSDDPQHYYHFGYLETDTNFMSERIMDVIGIRNKDSKHNFYAGQKIYIYNWKKIADGLKNVNGHLKLTSPHVTEEPKCIRNLKSDIKASILPTIGSVDSIKRHKKKNLLYRLIKPDDLDKRFYFKCLSKVEEANNGHMEEFYSRSAELSIKNEEKPNIIYTLSKNEIIFYRKEIEKYGSYRCKESKATKYFKKDIITMDKVYYLPDENAELELGGTKFNKQNEQYIGCIKQYESLGIIKKMRVEFGENVLNPLDIEEFSNVTDKIDFKENIIIYKAPENVSGIIMKCTYETPAETTFFTRKEIHFVNPEEPEILENTIFQNMKIRTLVNVKQNSLPWIIGIVCTVIIFCIIVIMMSHYIVGRIKKRRARGNSSMSSTLSGLSTLTETKSGLNNTGVTKSSPVGKSKTNVKNTKNGKDSKVSTSSTTGAGFSTSTISGKNNFNNVKIVAK
;
A
#
# COMPACT_ATOMS: atom_id res chain seq x y z
N MET A 1 -18.58 -48.83 58.29
CA MET A 1 -19.47 -47.85 57.62
C MET A 1 -19.31 -46.41 58.12
N LEU A 2 -18.76 -46.13 59.32
CA LEU A 2 -18.56 -44.76 59.82
C LEU A 2 -17.49 -43.93 59.08
N VAL A 3 -16.49 -44.56 58.45
CA VAL A 3 -15.35 -43.84 57.83
C VAL A 3 -15.71 -43.21 56.47
N LYS A 4 -16.70 -43.75 55.75
CA LYS A 4 -17.15 -43.18 54.46
C LYS A 4 -18.12 -41.99 54.63
N PHE A 5 -18.77 -41.85 55.79
CA PHE A 5 -19.64 -40.71 56.07
C PHE A 5 -18.84 -39.46 56.49
N LEU A 6 -17.67 -39.63 57.12
CA LEU A 6 -16.83 -38.50 57.53
C LEU A 6 -16.24 -37.73 56.33
N SER A 7 -15.86 -38.44 55.26
CA SER A 7 -15.32 -37.82 54.04
C SER A 7 -16.38 -37.04 53.26
N ILE A 8 -17.66 -37.44 53.34
CA ILE A 8 -18.76 -36.72 52.70
C ILE A 8 -19.18 -35.51 53.55
N LEU A 9 -19.13 -35.60 54.88
CA LEU A 9 -19.38 -34.45 55.75
C LEU A 9 -18.30 -33.35 55.64
N LEU A 10 -17.02 -33.73 55.43
CA LEU A 10 -15.93 -32.76 55.21
C LEU A 10 -16.03 -32.02 53.87
N ILE A 11 -16.62 -32.64 52.84
CA ILE A 11 -16.84 -31.99 51.54
C ILE A 11 -18.02 -30.99 51.61
N ILE A 12 -18.99 -31.23 52.49
CA ILE A 12 -20.12 -30.30 52.69
C ILE A 12 -19.71 -29.12 53.59
N LEU A 13 -18.83 -29.33 54.58
CA LEU A 13 -18.39 -28.26 55.50
C LEU A 13 -17.27 -27.35 54.97
N ILE A 14 -16.56 -27.70 53.88
CA ILE A 14 -15.58 -26.80 53.25
C ILE A 14 -16.22 -25.82 52.26
N ASN A 15 -17.45 -26.10 51.79
CA ASN A 15 -18.16 -25.24 50.84
C ASN A 15 -18.99 -24.12 51.47
N ASP A 16 -19.13 -24.10 52.79
CA ASP A 16 -19.81 -23.04 53.53
C ASP A 16 -18.85 -22.34 54.50
N ILE A 17 -17.70 -21.86 54.00
CA ILE A 17 -17.11 -20.66 54.62
C ILE A 17 -18.13 -19.56 54.38
N PRO A 18 -18.73 -18.96 55.42
CA PRO A 18 -19.64 -17.84 55.23
C PRO A 18 -18.82 -16.75 54.53
N VAL A 19 -19.14 -16.51 53.27
CA VAL A 19 -18.80 -15.25 52.61
C VAL A 19 -19.49 -14.23 53.47
N SER A 20 -18.73 -13.62 54.38
CA SER A 20 -19.20 -12.47 55.12
C SER A 20 -19.74 -11.52 54.07
N ASN A 21 -21.06 -11.31 54.11
CA ASN A 21 -21.75 -10.25 53.41
C ASN A 21 -21.28 -8.93 54.03
N SER A 22 -20.01 -8.61 53.81
CA SER A 22 -19.50 -7.26 53.85
C SER A 22 -20.22 -6.57 52.71
N GLN A 23 -21.31 -5.90 53.03
CA GLN A 23 -22.05 -4.98 52.15
C GLN A 23 -21.22 -3.78 51.71
N ASN A 24 -19.89 -3.81 51.89
CA ASN A 24 -18.99 -2.88 51.23
C ASN A 24 -18.70 -3.41 49.82
N PRO A 25 -19.13 -2.69 48.76
CA PRO A 25 -18.82 -3.11 47.39
C PRO A 25 -17.31 -3.24 47.23
N GLU A 26 -16.87 -4.43 46.79
CA GLU A 26 -15.47 -4.68 46.46
C GLU A 26 -15.05 -3.80 45.30
N ASN A 27 -14.36 -2.70 45.62
CA ASN A 27 -13.96 -1.68 44.67
C ASN A 27 -12.43 -1.59 44.63
N GLY A 28 -11.88 -1.46 43.44
CA GLY A 28 -10.53 -0.93 43.26
C GLY A 28 -10.56 0.60 43.19
N GLN A 29 -9.40 1.23 43.35
CA GLN A 29 -9.18 2.65 43.15
C GLN A 29 -7.84 2.91 42.45
N VAL A 30 -7.87 3.73 41.41
CA VAL A 30 -6.66 4.19 40.71
C VAL A 30 -6.73 5.70 40.52
N TYR A 31 -5.59 6.35 40.35
CA TYR A 31 -5.54 7.75 39.93
C TYR A 31 -5.21 7.86 38.46
N PHE A 32 -6.02 8.61 37.72
CA PHE A 32 -5.78 8.96 36.32
C PHE A 32 -5.14 10.34 36.24
N LYS A 33 -3.96 10.40 35.63
CA LYS A 33 -3.12 11.61 35.59
C LYS A 33 -2.64 11.92 34.18
N ALA A 34 -2.46 13.21 33.91
CA ALA A 34 -1.68 13.64 32.76
C ALA A 34 -0.18 13.33 32.96
N ASN A 35 0.54 13.14 31.86
CA ASN A 35 1.98 12.91 31.88
C ASN A 35 2.72 13.99 31.05
N GLY A 36 3.73 14.62 31.67
CA GLY A 36 4.57 15.64 31.05
C GLY A 36 5.92 15.17 30.51
N CYS A 37 6.30 13.89 30.70
CA CYS A 37 7.55 13.32 30.17
C CYS A 37 8.83 14.10 30.53
N GLY A 38 8.98 14.51 31.78
CA GLY A 38 10.18 15.22 32.27
C GLY A 38 9.89 16.25 33.36
N SER A 39 8.65 16.72 33.45
CA SER A 39 8.13 17.50 34.57
C SER A 39 7.08 16.68 35.32
N ASP A 40 7.24 16.49 36.64
CA ASP A 40 6.24 15.80 37.48
C ASP A 40 4.92 16.59 37.65
N GLU A 41 4.78 17.72 36.97
CA GLU A 41 3.66 18.67 36.99
C GLU A 41 2.42 18.18 36.21
N GLY A 42 1.84 17.07 36.67
CA GLY A 42 0.48 16.68 36.29
C GLY A 42 -0.53 17.28 37.25
N ASN A 43 -1.07 18.46 36.95
CA ASN A 43 -2.14 19.09 37.76
C ASN A 43 -3.48 18.32 37.71
N ILE A 44 -3.59 17.29 36.87
CA ILE A 44 -4.76 16.44 36.76
C ILE A 44 -4.48 15.17 37.57
N ASN A 45 -5.29 14.95 38.61
CA ASN A 45 -5.20 13.81 39.50
C ASN A 45 -6.60 13.32 39.86
N ASP A 46 -7.25 12.65 38.90
CA ASP A 46 -8.63 12.23 39.05
C ASP A 46 -8.68 10.83 39.70
N PRO A 47 -9.25 10.67 40.90
CA PRO A 47 -9.52 9.35 41.44
C PRO A 47 -10.60 8.64 40.61
N ILE A 48 -10.35 7.39 40.25
CA ILE A 48 -11.30 6.50 39.59
C ILE A 48 -11.57 5.33 40.52
N THR A 49 -12.80 5.24 41.02
CA THR A 49 -13.29 4.06 41.74
C THR A 49 -13.76 3.00 40.73
N ILE A 50 -13.11 1.85 40.76
CA ILE A 50 -13.37 0.71 39.89
C ILE A 50 -14.34 -0.23 40.60
N LYS A 51 -15.62 -0.09 40.28
CA LYS A 51 -16.66 -1.01 40.74
C LYS A 51 -16.77 -2.19 39.79
N PHE A 52 -16.05 -3.28 40.05
CA PHE A 52 -15.84 -4.37 39.09
C PHE A 52 -17.15 -4.92 38.49
N ASN A 53 -18.21 -5.02 39.30
CA ASN A 53 -19.49 -5.59 38.88
C ASN A 53 -20.33 -4.63 38.01
N GLU A 54 -20.11 -3.32 38.11
CA GLU A 54 -20.82 -2.29 37.34
C GLU A 54 -20.17 -2.03 35.96
N LEU A 55 -18.92 -2.46 35.75
CA LEU A 55 -18.23 -2.29 34.48
C LEU A 55 -18.83 -3.19 33.38
N ALA A 56 -18.82 -2.69 32.14
CA ALA A 56 -19.25 -3.47 30.98
C ALA A 56 -18.36 -4.72 30.81
N LYS A 57 -18.98 -5.84 30.42
CA LYS A 57 -18.26 -7.07 30.10
C LYS A 57 -17.62 -6.97 28.73
N TYR A 58 -16.42 -7.51 28.58
CA TYR A 58 -15.82 -7.71 27.28
C TYR A 58 -16.63 -8.74 26.47
N PRO A 59 -16.98 -8.46 25.20
CA PRO A 59 -17.95 -9.28 24.47
C PRO A 59 -17.45 -10.67 24.06
N LYS A 60 -16.13 -10.89 23.99
CA LYS A 60 -15.56 -12.20 23.66
C LYS A 60 -15.26 -12.99 24.94
N GLU A 61 -15.51 -14.29 24.91
CA GLU A 61 -15.15 -15.21 25.99
C GLU A 61 -13.64 -15.50 26.01
N LEU A 62 -12.87 -14.53 26.49
CA LEU A 62 -11.47 -14.75 26.86
C LEU A 62 -11.43 -15.06 28.38
N LYS A 63 -10.79 -16.16 28.76
CA LYS A 63 -10.63 -16.60 30.17
C LYS A 63 -9.18 -16.72 30.62
N GLN A 64 -8.24 -16.43 29.73
CA GLN A 64 -6.81 -16.58 29.97
C GLN A 64 -6.02 -15.52 29.21
N TYR A 65 -4.96 -15.02 29.85
CA TYR A 65 -3.92 -14.20 29.25
C TYR A 65 -2.56 -14.68 29.74
N LYS A 66 -1.72 -15.19 28.83
CA LYS A 66 -0.47 -15.89 29.20
C LYS A 66 -0.78 -16.99 30.23
N ASN A 67 -0.09 -17.01 31.36
CA ASN A 67 -0.27 -17.95 32.46
C ASN A 67 -1.31 -17.50 33.51
N VAL A 68 -2.06 -16.42 33.22
CA VAL A 68 -3.06 -15.86 34.15
C VAL A 68 -4.48 -16.18 33.67
N ASN A 69 -5.26 -16.85 34.52
CA ASN A 69 -6.66 -17.23 34.29
C ASN A 69 -7.61 -16.29 35.03
N PHE A 70 -8.77 -16.01 34.44
CA PHE A 70 -9.81 -15.16 35.03
C PHE A 70 -11.20 -15.59 34.55
N LYS A 71 -12.24 -15.25 35.33
CA LYS A 71 -13.62 -15.61 34.98
C LYS A 71 -14.12 -14.85 33.76
N GLU A 72 -13.84 -13.55 33.71
CA GLU A 72 -14.28 -12.63 32.66
C GLU A 72 -13.40 -11.37 32.68
N ILE A 73 -13.48 -10.57 31.61
CA ILE A 73 -12.83 -9.26 31.50
C ILE A 73 -13.89 -8.18 31.63
N ARG A 74 -13.58 -7.17 32.45
CA ARG A 74 -14.39 -5.95 32.60
C ARG A 74 -13.68 -4.77 31.95
N ILE A 75 -14.41 -3.84 31.35
CA ILE A 75 -13.83 -2.73 30.59
C ILE A 75 -13.87 -1.45 31.41
N LEU A 76 -12.73 -0.78 31.54
CA LEU A 76 -12.61 0.56 32.10
C LEU A 76 -12.20 1.55 31.00
N HIS A 77 -13.03 2.57 30.78
CA HIS A 77 -12.74 3.65 29.84
C HIS A 77 -12.00 4.79 30.55
N LEU A 78 -10.81 5.13 30.06
CA LEU A 78 -10.03 6.29 30.47
C LEU A 78 -10.36 7.47 29.56
N ASP A 79 -10.90 8.54 30.13
CA ASP A 79 -11.40 9.69 29.36
C ASP A 79 -10.27 10.67 29.00
N TRP A 80 -9.75 10.55 27.79
CA TRP A 80 -8.66 11.40 27.28
C TRP A 80 -9.09 12.85 27.09
N ASP A 81 -10.37 13.10 26.79
CA ASP A 81 -10.87 14.47 26.59
C ASP A 81 -10.69 15.33 27.83
N ARG A 82 -10.68 14.71 29.03
CA ARG A 82 -10.37 15.41 30.28
C ARG A 82 -8.96 15.98 30.32
N ILE A 83 -7.97 15.24 29.85
CA ILE A 83 -6.58 15.73 29.79
C ILE A 83 -6.43 16.73 28.65
N LYS A 84 -6.97 16.37 27.48
CA LYS A 84 -6.88 17.16 26.25
C LYS A 84 -7.45 18.57 26.43
N ASN A 85 -8.64 18.69 27.02
CA ASN A 85 -9.37 19.95 27.15
C ASN A 85 -9.07 20.69 28.47
N HIS A 86 -8.17 20.16 29.31
CA HIS A 86 -7.84 20.81 30.57
C HIS A 86 -7.17 22.16 30.35
N ALA A 87 -7.48 23.15 31.18
CA ALA A 87 -6.90 24.51 31.07
C ALA A 87 -5.37 24.51 31.16
N SER A 88 -4.77 23.59 31.91
CA SER A 88 -3.32 23.43 32.01
C SER A 88 -2.68 22.81 30.75
N ASN A 89 -3.46 22.22 29.85
CA ASN A 89 -2.99 21.67 28.57
C ASN A 89 -3.16 22.66 27.40
N LYS A 90 -3.34 23.95 27.68
CA LYS A 90 -3.13 25.00 26.68
C LYS A 90 -1.72 24.77 26.11
N ASP A 91 -1.63 24.59 24.80
CA ASP A 91 -0.42 24.26 24.03
C ASP A 91 0.03 22.80 24.00
N ASN A 92 -0.83 21.82 24.34
CA ASN A 92 -0.50 20.39 24.24
C ASN A 92 0.84 20.05 24.93
N LYS A 93 1.05 20.54 26.14
CA LYS A 93 2.29 20.29 26.89
C LYS A 93 2.43 18.83 27.33
N TYR A 94 1.31 18.11 27.46
CA TYR A 94 1.33 16.72 27.91
C TYR A 94 1.72 15.79 26.77
N CYS A 95 2.56 14.82 27.11
CA CYS A 95 3.07 13.79 26.19
C CYS A 95 2.27 12.48 26.28
N GLY A 96 1.16 12.48 27.01
CA GLY A 96 0.30 11.32 27.22
C GLY A 96 -0.33 11.29 28.61
N LEU A 97 -0.62 10.09 29.11
CA LEU A 97 -1.27 9.83 30.38
C LEU A 97 -0.48 8.82 31.23
N LYS A 98 -0.80 8.77 32.53
CA LYS A 98 -0.34 7.73 33.45
C LYS A 98 -1.46 7.34 34.43
N VAL A 99 -1.49 6.07 34.82
CA VAL A 99 -2.35 5.57 35.89
C VAL A 99 -1.48 5.15 37.07
N THR A 100 -1.83 5.56 38.28
CA THR A 100 -1.10 5.21 39.50
C THR A 100 -2.01 4.53 40.52
N HIS A 101 -1.42 3.81 41.47
CA HIS A 101 -2.13 3.21 42.60
C HIS A 101 -2.91 4.29 43.38
N GLY A 102 -4.15 3.98 43.77
CA GLY A 102 -5.02 4.85 44.54
C GLY A 102 -5.16 4.38 45.98
N ASP A 103 -5.33 5.32 46.92
CA ASP A 103 -5.26 5.05 48.37
C ASP A 103 -6.28 4.00 48.86
N GLY A 104 -7.43 3.87 48.20
CA GLY A 104 -8.45 2.85 48.50
C GLY A 104 -8.17 1.45 47.93
N SER A 105 -7.08 1.24 47.21
CA SER A 105 -6.68 -0.06 46.63
C SER A 105 -5.74 -0.89 47.50
N ASN A 106 -5.49 -0.50 48.75
CA ASN A 106 -4.54 -1.21 49.61
C ASN A 106 -4.90 -2.69 49.87
N ASN A 107 -6.15 -3.08 49.61
CA ASN A 107 -6.63 -4.45 49.75
C ASN A 107 -6.32 -5.34 48.54
N TYR A 108 -5.74 -4.80 47.46
CA TYR A 108 -5.41 -5.55 46.25
C TYR A 108 -3.94 -5.36 45.86
N TYR A 109 -3.30 -6.46 45.46
CA TYR A 109 -2.16 -6.44 44.56
C TYR A 109 -2.68 -6.19 43.14
N ILE A 110 -2.19 -5.11 42.53
CA ILE A 110 -2.61 -4.69 41.20
C ILE A 110 -1.45 -4.92 40.25
N SER A 111 -1.55 -5.96 39.42
CA SER A 111 -0.56 -6.28 38.41
C SER A 111 -1.06 -5.90 37.03
N PHE A 112 -0.22 -5.39 36.14
CA PHE A 112 -0.63 -5.01 34.79
C PHE A 112 0.31 -5.57 33.73
N SER A 113 -0.22 -5.82 32.53
CA SER A 113 0.60 -6.18 31.38
C SER A 113 1.45 -4.99 30.95
N THR A 114 2.77 -5.13 30.97
CA THR A 114 3.70 -4.06 30.60
C THR A 114 4.17 -4.19 29.15
N ALA A 115 4.39 -3.04 28.50
CA ALA A 115 5.03 -2.99 27.19
C ALA A 115 6.53 -3.25 27.32
N TYR A 116 7.14 -2.80 28.41
CA TYR A 116 8.55 -3.02 28.69
C TYR A 116 8.79 -3.23 30.20
N PHE A 117 9.24 -4.44 30.53
CA PHE A 117 9.88 -4.76 31.78
C PHE A 117 10.90 -5.86 31.49
N GLU A 118 12.17 -5.59 31.77
CA GLU A 118 13.25 -6.52 31.47
C GLU A 118 13.03 -7.89 32.13
N GLY A 119 12.94 -8.94 31.30
CA GLY A 119 12.74 -10.32 31.72
C GLY A 119 11.34 -10.70 32.19
N ASN A 120 10.38 -9.76 32.25
CA ASN A 120 9.10 -9.97 32.92
C ASN A 120 7.90 -9.57 32.06
N ASN A 121 6.73 -10.13 32.39
CA ASN A 121 5.48 -9.95 31.63
C ASN A 121 4.50 -8.99 32.30
N PHE A 122 4.60 -8.86 33.63
CA PHE A 122 3.70 -8.10 34.47
C PHE A 122 4.49 -7.21 35.41
N ASP A 123 3.95 -6.03 35.70
CA ASP A 123 4.52 -5.09 36.66
C ASP A 123 3.46 -4.70 37.72
N ASN A 124 3.92 -4.16 38.85
CA ASN A 124 3.12 -3.82 40.02
C ASN A 124 2.76 -2.33 40.04
N LEU A 125 1.46 -2.02 40.06
CA LEU A 125 0.97 -0.63 40.05
C LEU A 125 1.31 0.15 41.33
N LYS A 126 1.62 -0.55 42.43
CA LYS A 126 2.04 0.10 43.69
C LYS A 126 3.43 0.72 43.58
N GLU A 127 4.33 0.08 42.84
CA GLU A 127 5.72 0.50 42.69
C GLU A 127 5.92 1.30 41.39
N HIS A 128 5.22 0.90 40.33
CA HIS A 128 5.33 1.47 39.01
C HIS A 128 3.99 2.02 38.52
N ARG A 129 4.01 2.73 37.40
CA ARG A 129 2.83 3.41 36.84
C ARG A 129 2.53 2.79 35.48
N ILE A 130 1.25 2.65 35.15
CA ILE A 130 0.86 2.31 33.78
C ILE A 130 1.05 3.58 32.95
N TYR A 131 1.97 3.56 32.01
CA TYR A 131 2.16 4.68 31.09
C TYR A 131 1.34 4.47 29.81
N CYS A 132 0.85 5.56 29.22
CA CYS A 132 0.58 5.60 27.79
C CYS A 132 1.00 6.97 27.29
N ASN A 133 2.27 7.06 26.90
CA ASN A 133 2.94 8.28 26.50
C ASN A 133 4.01 7.94 25.44
N ILE A 134 4.78 8.94 25.01
CA ILE A 134 5.84 8.67 24.03
C ILE A 134 6.92 7.68 24.49
N GLN A 135 7.07 7.36 25.77
CA GLN A 135 8.07 6.39 26.23
C GLN A 135 7.59 4.96 25.99
N GLN A 136 6.36 4.65 26.40
CA GLN A 136 5.72 3.34 26.22
C GLN A 136 4.21 3.45 26.48
N CYS A 137 3.44 2.46 26.02
CA CYS A 137 2.04 2.33 26.37
C CYS A 137 1.72 0.95 26.96
N ASP A 138 1.63 0.89 28.29
CA ASP A 138 1.33 -0.29 29.11
C ASP A 138 -0.18 -0.55 29.27
N LEU A 139 -1.02 0.20 28.54
CA LEU A 139 -2.47 -0.02 28.59
C LEU A 139 -2.83 -1.42 28.06
N GLY A 140 -3.84 -2.02 28.69
CA GLY A 140 -4.21 -3.40 28.45
C GLY A 140 -4.87 -4.02 29.66
N LEU A 141 -4.52 -5.28 29.93
CA LEU A 141 -5.10 -6.02 31.03
C LEU A 141 -4.40 -5.67 32.34
N THR A 142 -5.21 -5.32 33.33
CA THR A 142 -4.83 -5.12 34.72
C THR A 142 -5.58 -6.12 35.60
N PHE A 143 -4.86 -6.79 36.47
CA PHE A 143 -5.35 -7.85 37.33
C PHE A 143 -5.37 -7.37 38.77
N PHE A 144 -6.47 -7.62 39.46
CA PHE A 144 -6.67 -7.27 40.87
C PHE A 144 -6.87 -8.55 41.66
N ASP A 145 -5.96 -8.82 42.60
CA ASP A 145 -6.02 -9.99 43.47
C ASP A 145 -5.64 -9.63 44.91
N LYS A 146 -6.26 -10.26 45.90
CA LYS A 146 -5.96 -9.97 47.32
C LYS A 146 -4.72 -10.70 47.83
N ASN A 147 -4.36 -11.81 47.18
CA ASN A 147 -3.37 -12.76 47.68
C ASN A 147 -2.20 -12.96 46.71
N LYS A 148 -2.42 -12.80 45.40
CA LYS A 148 -1.40 -13.03 44.37
C LYS A 148 -0.66 -11.77 44.02
N LYS A 149 0.66 -11.80 44.21
CA LYS A 149 1.53 -10.68 43.88
C LYS A 149 1.98 -10.74 42.42
N THR A 150 2.58 -9.66 41.94
CA THR A 150 3.11 -9.58 40.57
C THR A 150 4.21 -10.61 40.33
N GLU A 151 5.06 -10.88 41.34
CA GLU A 151 6.12 -11.89 41.25
C GLU A 151 5.55 -13.29 41.02
N ASP A 152 4.38 -13.59 41.59
CA ASP A 152 3.69 -14.85 41.34
C ASP A 152 3.25 -14.92 39.88
N LEU A 153 2.61 -13.87 39.36
CA LEU A 153 2.14 -13.88 37.97
C LEU A 153 3.28 -13.97 36.94
N ASN A 154 4.50 -13.52 37.28
CA ASN A 154 5.68 -13.67 36.44
C ASN A 154 6.29 -15.08 36.43
N LYS A 155 5.82 -16.02 37.28
CA LYS A 155 6.18 -17.45 37.20
C LYS A 155 5.47 -18.11 36.02
N VAL A 156 6.01 -17.94 34.82
CA VAL A 156 5.37 -18.35 33.54
C VAL A 156 5.03 -19.85 33.43
N ASN A 157 5.64 -20.70 34.25
CA ASN A 157 5.37 -22.15 34.28
C ASN A 157 4.18 -22.54 35.15
N GLU A 158 3.62 -21.59 35.91
CA GLU A 158 2.49 -21.81 36.82
C GLU A 158 1.25 -21.08 36.33
N ASN A 159 0.09 -21.73 36.45
CA ASN A 159 -1.18 -21.12 36.10
C ASN A 159 -1.81 -20.42 37.30
N HIS A 160 -2.11 -19.13 37.18
CA HIS A 160 -2.64 -18.32 38.28
C HIS A 160 -4.06 -17.83 37.98
N MET A 161 -5.05 -18.29 38.76
CA MET A 161 -6.40 -17.72 38.73
C MET A 161 -6.48 -16.41 39.53
N VAL A 162 -6.75 -15.28 38.88
CA VAL A 162 -6.92 -13.98 39.55
C VAL A 162 -8.39 -13.65 39.78
N LYS A 163 -8.67 -12.85 40.82
CA LYS A 163 -10.04 -12.48 41.19
C LYS A 163 -10.75 -11.62 40.14
N HIS A 164 -10.10 -10.56 39.66
CA HIS A 164 -10.66 -9.65 38.66
C HIS A 164 -9.64 -9.32 37.56
N ALA A 165 -10.12 -9.26 36.31
CA ALA A 165 -9.37 -8.76 35.16
C ALA A 165 -10.09 -7.54 34.56
N VAL A 166 -9.38 -6.42 34.44
CA VAL A 166 -9.89 -5.16 33.91
C VAL A 166 -9.08 -4.77 32.69
N LEU A 167 -9.74 -4.58 31.55
CA LEU A 167 -9.16 -4.03 30.34
C LEU A 167 -9.30 -2.51 30.37
N MET A 168 -8.17 -1.81 30.48
CA MET A 168 -8.12 -0.34 30.42
C MET A 168 -7.91 0.12 28.97
N ILE A 169 -8.79 0.99 28.48
CA ILE A 169 -8.73 1.55 27.12
C ILE A 169 -9.06 3.03 27.12
N ILE A 170 -8.62 3.74 26.07
CA ILE A 170 -8.78 5.19 25.95
C ILE A 170 -10.07 5.51 25.21
N LYS A 171 -10.84 6.43 25.78
CA LYS A 171 -11.97 7.10 25.15
C LYS A 171 -11.57 8.52 24.78
N SER A 172 -11.76 8.87 23.52
CA SER A 172 -11.51 10.21 22.97
C SER A 172 -12.62 10.57 21.98
N SER A 173 -13.14 11.78 22.05
CA SER A 173 -14.24 12.27 21.21
C SER A 173 -13.89 12.37 19.72
N ASP A 174 -12.63 12.65 19.40
CA ASP A 174 -12.14 12.78 18.02
C ASP A 174 -11.24 11.61 17.59
N ASN A 175 -11.13 10.58 18.43
CA ASN A 175 -10.26 9.43 18.22
C ASN A 175 -8.79 9.82 18.00
N LYS A 176 -8.31 10.88 18.65
CA LYS A 176 -6.88 11.28 18.61
C LYS A 176 -6.27 11.37 20.01
N MET A 177 -4.97 11.09 20.06
CA MET A 177 -4.10 11.35 21.21
C MET A 177 -2.78 11.97 20.71
N ILE A 178 -2.63 13.26 20.98
CA ILE A 178 -1.44 14.03 20.60
C ILE A 178 -0.42 13.97 21.73
N LEU A 179 0.77 13.41 21.44
CA LEU A 179 1.89 13.19 22.37
C LEU A 179 2.79 14.43 22.45
N GLY A 180 2.17 15.59 22.55
CA GLY A 180 2.84 16.88 22.70
C GLY A 180 3.10 17.64 21.40
N VAL A 181 3.87 18.72 21.53
CA VAL A 181 4.26 19.61 20.44
C VAL A 181 5.69 19.32 19.96
N ARG A 182 5.92 19.47 18.66
CA ARG A 182 7.24 19.38 18.02
C ARG A 182 7.48 20.59 17.12
N PRO A 183 8.68 21.20 17.15
CA PRO A 183 9.02 22.29 16.24
C PRO A 183 9.10 21.79 14.80
N HIS A 184 8.64 22.61 13.86
CA HIS A 184 8.61 22.33 12.42
C HIS A 184 9.00 23.58 11.64
N HIS A 185 9.71 23.38 10.52
CA HIS A 185 9.93 24.41 9.52
C HIS A 185 9.82 23.80 8.13
N LYS A 186 9.37 24.59 7.15
CA LYS A 186 9.19 24.14 5.76
C LYS A 186 10.46 23.62 5.08
N VAL A 187 11.63 24.14 5.47
CA VAL A 187 12.95 23.73 4.93
C VAL A 187 13.79 23.00 5.97
N ASN A 188 13.74 23.43 7.23
CA ASN A 188 14.51 22.84 8.32
C ASN A 188 13.65 21.75 8.98
N ILE A 189 13.44 20.65 8.25
CA ILE A 189 12.67 19.51 8.74
C ILE A 189 13.51 18.83 9.81
N ARG A 190 12.98 18.74 11.04
CA ARG A 190 13.69 18.12 12.16
C ARG A 190 13.46 16.63 12.18
N LEU A 191 14.48 15.91 12.61
CA LEU A 191 14.40 14.50 12.95
C LEU A 191 13.80 14.34 14.34
N GLY A 192 12.94 13.34 14.52
CA GLY A 192 12.38 12.97 15.80
C GLY A 192 12.15 11.47 15.88
N ILE A 193 11.33 11.08 16.85
CA ILE A 193 10.95 9.69 17.10
C ILE A 193 9.43 9.57 17.01
N CYS A 194 8.94 8.41 16.61
CA CYS A 194 7.54 8.02 16.65
C CYS A 194 7.40 6.68 17.37
N PRO A 195 6.26 6.42 18.05
CA PRO A 195 5.88 5.07 18.45
C PRO A 195 5.94 4.10 17.26
N TYR A 196 6.33 2.86 17.54
CA TYR A 196 6.44 1.79 16.55
C TYR A 196 5.87 0.47 17.09
N VAL A 197 6.12 -0.64 16.41
CA VAL A 197 5.38 -1.91 16.60
C VAL A 197 5.47 -2.49 18.02
N GLU A 198 6.56 -2.25 18.76
CA GLU A 198 6.72 -2.74 20.14
C GLU A 198 6.38 -1.68 21.20
N TRP A 199 5.71 -0.58 20.84
CA TRP A 199 5.30 0.46 21.79
C TRP A 199 4.25 0.02 22.81
N VAL A 200 3.51 -1.04 22.49
CA VAL A 200 2.49 -1.68 23.32
C VAL A 200 2.91 -3.13 23.68
N PRO A 201 2.29 -3.79 24.68
CA PRO A 201 2.64 -5.16 25.03
C PRO A 201 2.48 -6.12 23.85
N LYS A 202 3.54 -6.84 23.45
CA LYS A 202 3.57 -7.72 22.25
C LYS A 202 2.43 -8.74 22.15
N LYS A 203 1.94 -9.23 23.29
CA LYS A 203 0.84 -10.22 23.36
C LYS A 203 -0.43 -9.59 23.94
N GLY A 204 -0.48 -8.26 24.04
CA GLY A 204 -1.59 -7.49 24.60
C GLY A 204 -2.84 -7.54 23.74
N MET A 205 -3.93 -6.99 24.27
CA MET A 205 -5.19 -6.84 23.53
C MET A 205 -5.24 -5.53 22.70
N LEU A 206 -4.23 -4.67 22.86
CA LEU A 206 -4.05 -3.45 22.09
C LEU A 206 -2.88 -3.67 21.12
N GLU A 207 -2.98 -3.09 19.93
CA GLU A 207 -1.96 -3.18 18.89
C GLU A 207 -1.65 -1.78 18.35
N PHE A 208 -0.37 -1.49 18.12
CA PHE A 208 0.03 -0.26 17.45
C PHE A 208 0.38 -0.53 15.99
N ILE A 209 -0.37 0.09 15.07
CA ILE A 209 -0.13 0.01 13.63
C ILE A 209 0.46 1.34 13.17
N SER A 210 1.70 1.30 12.68
CA SER A 210 2.37 2.50 12.16
C SER A 210 1.71 3.01 10.87
N GLU A 211 1.78 4.33 10.68
CA GLU A 211 1.29 4.97 9.46
C GLU A 211 2.02 4.42 8.23
N THR A 212 1.31 4.24 7.12
CA THR A 212 1.85 3.58 5.90
C THR A 212 3.15 4.22 5.38
N GLY A 213 3.24 5.56 5.42
CA GLY A 213 4.43 6.30 5.03
C GLY A 213 5.60 6.27 6.04
N ILE A 214 5.41 5.66 7.22
CA ILE A 214 6.43 5.49 8.27
C ILE A 214 6.86 4.02 8.37
N LEU A 215 5.92 3.09 8.13
CA LEU A 215 6.19 1.66 8.17
C LEU A 215 7.37 1.29 7.25
N ASN A 216 8.43 0.74 7.83
CA ASN A 216 9.69 0.42 7.15
C ASN A 216 10.38 1.60 6.44
N ASN A 217 10.07 2.84 6.85
CA ASN A 217 10.56 4.06 6.23
C ASN A 217 11.17 5.02 7.26
N GLY A 218 12.15 4.50 8.02
CA GLY A 218 12.87 5.20 9.07
C GLY A 218 13.99 4.34 9.63
N TYR A 219 14.71 4.86 10.63
CA TYR A 219 15.75 4.09 11.30
C TYR A 219 15.26 3.51 12.61
N ASN A 220 15.72 2.29 12.92
CA ASN A 220 15.47 1.63 14.20
C ASN A 220 16.80 1.41 14.92
N GLU A 221 16.84 1.73 16.20
CA GLU A 221 18.00 1.43 17.05
C GLU A 221 17.74 0.14 17.84
N ARG A 222 18.63 -0.85 17.69
CA ARG A 222 18.45 -2.18 18.31
C ARG A 222 18.27 -2.11 19.82
N ALA A 223 18.97 -1.20 20.50
CA ALA A 223 18.87 -0.99 21.94
C ALA A 223 17.46 -0.61 22.40
N ASN A 224 16.66 -0.01 21.52
CA ASN A 224 15.29 0.39 21.82
C ASN A 224 14.27 -0.74 21.56
N GLY A 225 14.66 -1.82 20.89
CA GLY A 225 13.79 -2.98 20.64
C GLY A 225 12.58 -2.67 19.77
N TYR A 226 12.72 -1.84 18.72
CA TYR A 226 11.60 -1.49 17.81
C TYR A 226 10.37 -0.87 18.50
N VAL A 227 10.54 -0.30 19.70
CA VAL A 227 9.49 0.46 20.40
C VAL A 227 9.27 1.80 19.70
N HIS A 228 10.34 2.38 19.13
CA HIS A 228 10.30 3.63 18.39
C HIS A 228 11.01 3.53 17.05
N ILE A 229 10.57 4.36 16.10
CA ILE A 229 11.19 4.57 14.80
C ILE A 229 11.62 6.03 14.68
N VAL A 230 12.82 6.25 14.14
CA VAL A 230 13.40 7.57 13.90
C VAL A 230 12.97 8.07 12.52
N VAL A 231 12.26 9.20 12.48
CA VAL A 231 11.67 9.75 11.25
C VAL A 231 11.71 11.29 11.24
N PRO A 232 11.85 11.92 10.06
CA PRO A 232 11.67 13.36 9.92
C PRO A 232 10.22 13.76 10.17
N LEU A 233 10.02 14.81 10.98
CA LEU A 233 8.71 15.32 11.35
C LEU A 233 8.30 16.42 10.35
N TYR A 234 7.75 16.01 9.21
CA TYR A 234 7.34 16.93 8.13
C TYR A 234 5.82 16.92 7.93
N LYS A 235 5.27 18.06 7.51
CA LYS A 235 3.86 18.14 7.11
C LYS A 235 3.61 17.39 5.81
N LYS A 236 2.88 16.26 5.84
CA LYS A 236 2.43 15.58 4.61
C LYS A 236 1.50 16.46 3.77
N ASN A 237 0.64 17.22 4.44
CA ASN A 237 -0.23 18.24 3.85
C ASN A 237 0.11 19.59 4.49
N TYR A 238 0.32 20.64 3.69
CA TYR A 238 0.64 21.99 4.17
C TYR A 238 -0.37 22.53 5.18
N ASN A 239 -1.64 22.14 5.05
CA ASN A 239 -2.72 22.60 5.92
C ASN A 239 -2.84 21.80 7.22
N SER A 240 -2.09 20.71 7.38
CA SER A 240 -2.06 19.93 8.62
C SER A 240 -1.07 20.53 9.60
N ASP A 241 -1.52 20.80 10.82
CA ASP A 241 -0.66 21.08 11.98
C ASP A 241 -0.36 19.81 12.78
N GLU A 242 -0.76 18.64 12.30
CA GLU A 242 -0.53 17.35 12.96
C GLU A 242 0.39 16.45 12.14
N PHE A 243 1.26 15.70 12.84
CA PHE A 243 2.06 14.61 12.31
C PHE A 243 1.62 13.29 12.97
N ILE A 244 0.97 12.42 12.20
CA ILE A 244 0.47 11.14 12.71
C ILE A 244 1.53 10.04 12.54
N CYS A 245 1.91 9.42 13.65
CA CYS A 245 2.85 8.29 13.69
C CYS A 245 2.17 6.97 13.32
N GLY A 246 0.89 6.82 13.68
CA GLY A 246 0.11 5.61 13.44
C GLY A 246 -1.17 5.60 14.25
N LYS A 247 -1.71 4.41 14.48
CA LYS A 247 -2.96 4.20 15.22
C LYS A 247 -2.82 3.10 16.26
N LEU A 248 -3.40 3.33 17.42
CA LEU A 248 -3.58 2.34 18.47
C LEU A 248 -4.95 1.67 18.28
N VAL A 249 -4.93 0.41 17.88
CA VAL A 249 -6.11 -0.43 17.70
C VAL A 249 -6.61 -0.89 19.06
N GLN A 250 -7.91 -0.65 19.30
CA GLN A 250 -8.58 -0.96 20.55
C GLN A 250 -9.76 -1.93 20.28
N PRO A 251 -9.98 -2.96 21.10
CA PRO A 251 -10.95 -4.00 20.76
C PRO A 251 -12.42 -3.60 20.96
N THR A 252 -12.70 -2.56 21.76
CA THR A 252 -14.08 -2.11 22.08
C THR A 252 -14.29 -0.61 21.90
N MET A 253 -13.32 0.08 21.30
CA MET A 253 -13.36 1.52 21.00
C MET A 253 -12.79 1.74 19.60
N PRO A 254 -13.09 2.86 18.94
CA PRO A 254 -12.44 3.19 17.67
C PRO A 254 -10.91 3.25 17.82
N ASP A 255 -10.22 3.00 16.71
CA ASP A 255 -8.78 3.17 16.61
C ASP A 255 -8.39 4.62 16.97
N LEU A 256 -7.39 4.78 17.82
CA LEU A 256 -6.91 6.07 18.30
C LEU A 256 -5.70 6.50 17.47
N LEU A 257 -5.80 7.61 16.74
CA LEU A 257 -4.66 8.18 16.01
C LEU A 257 -3.65 8.78 16.99
N ILE A 258 -2.39 8.38 16.85
CA ILE A 258 -1.29 8.80 17.71
C ILE A 258 -0.32 9.66 16.91
N GLY A 259 0.05 10.82 17.43
CA GLY A 259 0.93 11.74 16.71
C GLY A 259 1.37 12.94 17.52
N TYR A 260 1.86 13.97 16.83
CA TYR A 260 2.31 15.23 17.40
C TYR A 260 1.58 16.40 16.78
N LYS A 261 1.46 17.48 17.55
CA LYS A 261 1.19 18.81 16.97
C LYS A 261 2.51 19.41 16.53
N LEU A 262 2.54 19.98 15.34
CA LEU A 262 3.66 20.69 14.75
C LEU A 262 3.48 22.18 15.00
N ASN A 263 4.47 22.82 15.62
CA ASN A 263 4.52 24.25 15.79
C ASN A 263 5.55 24.85 14.84
N GLU A 264 5.16 25.86 14.07
CA GLU A 264 6.08 26.51 13.14
C GLU A 264 7.18 27.22 13.91
N ASP A 265 8.43 26.97 13.52
CA ASP A 265 9.60 27.68 13.98
C ASP A 265 10.14 28.59 12.86
N ASN A 266 10.88 29.63 13.25
CA ASN A 266 11.46 30.59 12.29
C ASN A 266 12.90 30.22 11.89
N LYS A 267 13.39 29.04 12.28
CA LYS A 267 14.79 28.64 12.07
C LYS A 267 14.96 28.08 10.67
N ASN A 268 15.27 28.96 9.74
CA ASN A 268 15.64 28.54 8.40
C ASN A 268 17.02 27.87 8.36
N MET A 269 17.26 27.06 7.33
CA MET A 269 18.53 26.42 7.06
C MET A 269 18.86 26.56 5.58
N GLU A 270 20.11 26.91 5.27
CA GLU A 270 20.58 26.99 3.89
C GLU A 270 20.84 25.61 3.30
N VAL A 271 20.55 25.46 2.01
CA VAL A 271 20.85 24.23 1.27
C VAL A 271 22.30 24.27 0.80
N SER A 272 23.12 23.34 1.27
CA SER A 272 24.59 23.29 1.16
C SER A 272 25.11 22.88 -0.23
N GLY A 273 24.37 23.18 -1.29
CA GLY A 273 24.73 22.91 -2.68
C GLY A 273 24.17 21.61 -3.28
N GLU A 274 24.69 21.25 -4.44
CA GLU A 274 24.29 20.06 -5.22
C GLU A 274 25.18 18.84 -4.89
N PHE A 275 24.62 17.65 -5.03
CA PHE A 275 25.25 16.35 -4.82
C PHE A 275 25.02 15.47 -6.05
N ASN A 276 26.10 14.95 -6.66
CA ASN A 276 26.01 14.00 -7.78
C ASN A 276 26.15 12.55 -7.27
N PRO A 277 25.06 11.76 -7.25
CA PRO A 277 25.06 10.40 -6.70
C PRO A 277 25.97 9.42 -7.43
N LEU A 278 26.43 9.76 -8.65
CA LEU A 278 27.30 8.90 -9.44
C LEU A 278 28.79 9.05 -9.13
N LYS A 279 29.19 10.19 -8.55
CA LYS A 279 30.62 10.57 -8.38
C LYS A 279 30.97 10.98 -6.96
N ASP A 280 29.99 11.47 -6.21
CA ASP A 280 30.22 12.03 -4.89
C ASP A 280 29.75 11.04 -3.81
N ASP A 281 30.38 11.13 -2.64
CA ASP A 281 29.86 10.50 -1.43
C ASP A 281 28.79 11.39 -0.78
N LEU A 282 27.74 10.76 -0.24
CA LEU A 282 26.70 11.49 0.47
C LEU A 282 27.18 11.89 1.88
N ARG A 283 27.79 13.08 1.97
CA ARG A 283 28.35 13.65 3.20
C ARG A 283 28.09 15.15 3.26
N CYS A 284 28.12 15.74 4.47
CA CYS A 284 28.09 17.19 4.65
C CYS A 284 29.49 17.81 4.50
N HIS A 285 30.50 17.19 5.12
CA HIS A 285 31.89 17.60 5.04
C HIS A 285 32.78 16.40 4.67
N TYR A 286 33.96 16.63 4.05
CA TYR A 286 34.82 15.54 3.58
C TYR A 286 35.29 14.61 4.72
N SER A 287 35.45 15.16 5.92
CA SER A 287 35.87 14.42 7.12
C SER A 287 34.73 13.61 7.77
N ASP A 288 33.49 13.76 7.30
CA ASP A 288 32.36 13.04 7.86
C ASP A 288 32.34 11.59 7.38
N ASP A 289 32.09 10.67 8.29
CA ASP A 289 31.76 9.29 7.97
C ASP A 289 30.24 9.13 7.82
N PRO A 290 29.72 8.82 6.63
CA PRO A 290 28.28 8.62 6.40
C PRO A 290 27.62 7.62 7.36
N GLN A 291 28.35 6.65 7.91
CA GLN A 291 27.76 5.66 8.82
C GLN A 291 27.33 6.26 10.17
N HIS A 292 27.82 7.44 10.51
CA HIS A 292 27.41 8.19 11.69
C HIS A 292 26.28 9.20 11.41
N TYR A 293 25.53 9.02 10.32
CA TYR A 293 24.44 9.92 9.98
C TYR A 293 23.18 9.15 9.56
N TYR A 294 22.04 9.77 9.86
CA TYR A 294 20.76 9.40 9.28
C TYR A 294 20.53 10.21 8.01
N HIS A 295 20.10 9.55 6.95
CA HIS A 295 19.88 10.14 5.64
C HIS A 295 18.44 9.93 5.21
N PHE A 296 17.82 11.01 4.75
CA PHE A 296 16.48 10.98 4.21
C PHE A 296 16.40 11.79 2.94
N GLY A 297 15.70 11.26 1.96
CA GLY A 297 15.44 11.93 0.70
C GLY A 297 14.02 12.48 0.65
N TYR A 298 13.89 13.76 0.35
CA TYR A 298 12.63 14.49 0.36
C TYR A 298 12.24 14.97 -1.04
N LEU A 299 11.00 14.72 -1.42
CA LEU A 299 10.39 15.23 -2.65
C LEU A 299 9.24 16.15 -2.28
N GLU A 300 9.21 17.31 -2.95
CA GLU A 300 8.15 18.30 -2.81
C GLU A 300 7.03 18.01 -3.82
N THR A 301 5.85 18.58 -3.60
CA THR A 301 4.68 18.38 -4.48
C THR A 301 4.91 18.71 -5.96
N ASP A 302 5.84 19.64 -6.29
CA ASP A 302 6.16 20.00 -7.67
C ASP A 302 7.28 19.15 -8.29
N THR A 303 7.92 18.26 -7.52
CA THR A 303 9.04 17.44 -7.99
C THR A 303 8.62 16.05 -8.47
N ASN A 304 7.44 15.58 -8.06
CA ASN A 304 6.92 14.26 -8.42
C ASN A 304 5.54 14.28 -9.09
N PHE A 305 5.24 13.27 -9.92
CA PHE A 305 3.99 13.20 -10.69
C PHE A 305 2.74 12.98 -9.82
N MET A 306 2.90 12.43 -8.61
CA MET A 306 1.78 12.21 -7.67
C MET A 306 1.34 13.52 -7.02
N SER A 307 2.17 14.57 -7.08
CA SER A 307 1.92 15.86 -6.43
C SER A 307 1.82 15.75 -4.91
N GLU A 308 2.60 14.84 -4.32
CA GLU A 308 2.62 14.57 -2.88
C GLU A 308 3.94 14.99 -2.25
N ARG A 309 3.96 15.21 -0.93
CA ARG A 309 5.21 15.39 -0.16
C ARG A 309 5.68 14.03 0.30
N ILE A 310 6.87 13.61 -0.13
CA ILE A 310 7.39 12.27 0.14
C ILE A 310 8.74 12.37 0.84
N MET A 311 8.92 11.56 1.87
CA MET A 311 10.18 11.42 2.59
C MET A 311 10.54 9.94 2.58
N ASP A 312 11.72 9.58 2.07
CA ASP A 312 12.21 8.19 2.05
C ASP A 312 13.50 8.07 2.84
N VAL A 313 13.66 6.97 3.58
CA VAL A 313 14.92 6.62 4.23
C VAL A 313 15.97 6.25 3.18
N ILE A 314 17.20 6.73 3.37
CA ILE A 314 18.36 6.37 2.56
C ILE A 314 19.30 5.55 3.43
N GLY A 315 19.31 4.23 3.26
CA GLY A 315 19.92 3.31 4.22
C GLY A 315 21.45 3.23 4.24
N ILE A 316 22.18 4.27 3.81
CA ILE A 316 23.66 4.31 3.69
C ILE A 316 24.41 3.91 4.97
N ARG A 317 23.82 4.12 6.15
CA ARG A 317 24.40 3.68 7.42
C ARG A 317 24.60 2.16 7.50
N ASN A 318 23.80 1.38 6.78
CA ASN A 318 24.01 -0.04 6.60
C ASN A 318 24.66 -0.28 5.22
N LYS A 319 25.89 -0.81 5.22
CA LYS A 319 26.69 -1.02 4.00
C LYS A 319 25.97 -1.88 2.93
N ASP A 320 25.10 -2.78 3.37
CA ASP A 320 24.36 -3.68 2.47
C ASP A 320 23.00 -3.11 2.04
N SER A 321 22.68 -1.86 2.41
CA SER A 321 21.37 -1.28 2.13
C SER A 321 21.20 -0.89 0.67
N LYS A 322 20.23 -1.55 0.02
CA LYS A 322 19.67 -1.08 -1.24
C LYS A 322 18.79 0.14 -0.99
N HIS A 323 19.14 1.25 -1.61
CA HIS A 323 18.35 2.48 -1.63
C HIS A 323 18.33 3.04 -3.05
N ASN A 324 17.34 3.87 -3.35
CA ASN A 324 17.19 4.54 -4.64
C ASN A 324 17.24 6.06 -4.44
N PHE A 325 17.86 6.73 -5.39
CA PHE A 325 17.77 8.17 -5.54
C PHE A 325 16.64 8.53 -6.50
N TYR A 326 16.07 9.73 -6.37
CA TYR A 326 14.99 10.21 -7.24
C TYR A 326 15.26 11.62 -7.74
N ALA A 327 15.01 11.89 -9.02
CA ALA A 327 15.21 13.21 -9.62
C ALA A 327 14.39 14.29 -8.89
N GLY A 328 15.03 15.42 -8.57
CA GLY A 328 14.42 16.53 -7.83
C GLY A 328 14.36 16.35 -6.30
N GLN A 329 15.02 15.32 -5.77
CA GLN A 329 15.08 15.04 -4.34
C GLN A 329 16.06 15.96 -3.60
N LYS A 330 15.70 16.36 -2.39
CA LYS A 330 16.61 17.00 -1.42
C LYS A 330 17.03 15.98 -0.38
N ILE A 331 18.31 15.90 -0.07
CA ILE A 331 18.85 14.94 0.87
C ILE A 331 19.15 15.63 2.19
N TYR A 332 18.50 15.16 3.25
CA TYR A 332 18.67 15.62 4.61
C TYR A 332 19.61 14.68 5.35
N ILE A 333 20.63 15.24 6.00
CA ILE A 333 21.67 14.48 6.71
C ILE A 333 21.67 14.92 8.17
N TYR A 334 21.43 13.99 9.10
CA TYR A 334 21.28 14.28 10.53
C TYR A 334 22.34 13.53 11.36
N ASN A 335 22.88 14.19 12.38
CA ASN A 335 23.76 13.52 13.33
C ASN A 335 22.98 12.46 14.11
N TRP A 336 23.47 11.23 14.13
CA TRP A 336 22.76 10.12 14.76
C TRP A 336 22.81 10.15 16.29
N LYS A 337 23.88 10.70 16.87
CA LYS A 337 24.30 10.43 18.26
C LYS A 337 23.23 10.84 19.27
N LYS A 338 22.73 12.07 19.16
CA LYS A 338 21.75 12.62 20.11
C LYS A 338 20.45 11.82 20.15
N ILE A 339 19.95 11.40 18.98
CA ILE A 339 18.76 10.55 18.89
C ILE A 339 19.03 9.18 19.51
N ALA A 340 20.16 8.55 19.18
CA ALA A 340 20.51 7.24 19.72
C ALA A 340 20.69 7.27 21.25
N ASP A 341 21.33 8.31 21.78
CA ASP A 341 21.45 8.53 23.23
C ASP A 341 20.07 8.74 23.89
N GLY A 342 19.17 9.47 23.23
CA GLY A 342 17.79 9.67 23.69
C GLY A 342 16.90 8.43 23.65
N LEU A 343 17.21 7.46 22.78
CA LEU A 343 16.50 6.19 22.63
C LEU A 343 16.90 5.12 23.66
N LYS A 344 17.94 5.37 24.46
CA LYS A 344 18.35 4.49 25.56
C LYS A 344 17.21 4.36 26.59
N ASN A 345 17.18 3.24 27.31
CA ASN A 345 16.19 3.02 28.37
C ASN A 345 16.60 3.83 29.61
N VAL A 346 15.63 4.35 30.35
CA VAL A 346 15.88 5.03 31.64
C VAL A 346 16.32 4.02 32.68
N ASN A 347 15.60 2.91 32.76
CA ASN A 347 15.83 1.78 33.67
C ASN A 347 15.13 0.53 33.11
N GLY A 348 15.09 -0.56 33.88
CA GLY A 348 14.48 -1.83 33.47
C GLY A 348 12.95 -1.81 33.25
N HIS A 349 12.26 -0.72 33.60
CA HIS A 349 10.79 -0.58 33.54
C HIS A 349 10.31 0.54 32.62
N LEU A 350 11.22 1.41 32.16
CA LEU A 350 10.86 2.61 31.39
C LEU A 350 11.82 2.86 30.23
N LYS A 351 11.23 2.97 29.03
CA LYS A 351 11.92 3.33 27.79
C LYS A 351 12.21 4.83 27.69
N LEU A 352 13.16 5.18 26.80
CA LEU A 352 13.54 6.56 26.42
C LEU A 352 14.02 7.47 27.57
N THR A 353 15.31 7.78 27.57
CA THR A 353 15.89 8.83 28.44
C THR A 353 15.46 10.23 28.04
N SER A 354 15.23 10.47 26.75
CA SER A 354 14.88 11.80 26.20
C SER A 354 13.61 11.73 25.34
N PRO A 355 12.41 11.73 25.95
CA PRO A 355 11.12 11.62 25.23
C PRO A 355 10.83 12.76 24.25
N HIS A 356 11.52 13.90 24.41
CA HIS A 356 11.41 15.08 23.55
C HIS A 356 12.59 15.23 22.58
N VAL A 357 13.40 14.18 22.39
CA VAL A 357 14.59 14.28 21.54
C VAL A 357 14.19 14.62 20.09
N THR A 358 14.79 15.70 19.58
CA THR A 358 14.73 16.11 18.19
C THR A 358 16.09 16.60 17.74
N GLU A 359 16.39 16.46 16.45
CA GLU A 359 17.65 16.92 15.88
C GLU A 359 17.43 17.67 14.56
N GLU A 360 18.11 18.81 14.41
CA GLU A 360 18.13 19.58 13.17
C GLU A 360 19.05 18.88 12.15
N PRO A 361 18.84 19.05 10.84
CA PRO A 361 19.78 18.54 9.85
C PRO A 361 21.14 19.18 10.07
N LYS A 362 22.21 18.39 9.91
CA LYS A 362 23.58 18.92 9.84
C LYS A 362 23.79 19.68 8.53
N CYS A 363 23.26 19.14 7.44
CA CYS A 363 23.19 19.81 6.14
C CYS A 363 22.01 19.29 5.31
N ILE A 364 21.66 20.04 4.28
CA ILE A 364 20.68 19.67 3.25
C ILE A 364 21.38 19.81 1.90
N ARG A 365 21.31 18.80 1.03
CA ARG A 365 21.90 18.87 -0.32
C ARG A 365 20.85 18.63 -1.39
N ASN A 366 20.89 19.38 -2.49
CA ASN A 366 20.07 19.09 -3.65
C ASN A 366 20.68 17.93 -4.43
N LEU A 367 19.89 16.96 -4.83
CA LEU A 367 20.35 15.93 -5.73
C LEU A 367 20.48 16.47 -7.15
N LYS A 368 21.61 16.22 -7.81
CA LYS A 368 21.78 16.52 -9.23
C LYS A 368 20.69 15.82 -10.03
N SER A 369 19.96 16.59 -10.85
CA SER A 369 18.74 16.11 -11.51
C SER A 369 18.87 15.85 -13.01
N ASP A 370 19.94 16.33 -13.63
CA ASP A 370 20.21 16.24 -15.06
C ASP A 370 21.14 15.07 -15.41
N ILE A 371 20.78 13.88 -14.92
CA ILE A 371 21.56 12.66 -15.16
C ILE A 371 21.10 12.00 -16.47
N LYS A 372 22.00 11.89 -17.44
CA LYS A 372 21.71 11.20 -18.70
C LYS A 372 21.37 9.74 -18.44
N ALA A 373 20.22 9.27 -18.93
CA ALA A 373 19.77 7.90 -18.71
C ALA A 373 18.90 7.38 -19.84
N SER A 374 18.89 6.06 -20.01
CA SER A 374 17.94 5.34 -20.85
C SER A 374 16.88 4.68 -19.97
N ILE A 375 15.62 5.05 -20.14
CA ILE A 375 14.49 4.42 -19.43
C ILE A 375 14.02 3.21 -20.22
N LEU A 376 14.18 2.04 -19.63
CA LEU A 376 13.96 0.75 -20.26
C LEU A 376 12.84 -0.02 -19.56
N PRO A 377 11.91 -0.64 -20.32
CA PRO A 377 10.95 -1.56 -19.76
C PRO A 377 11.69 -2.82 -19.30
N THR A 378 11.61 -3.09 -18.00
CA THR A 378 12.47 -4.03 -17.27
C THR A 378 11.65 -4.94 -16.35
N ILE A 379 11.93 -6.25 -16.39
CA ILE A 379 11.57 -7.19 -15.32
C ILE A 379 12.80 -7.44 -14.45
N GLY A 380 12.71 -7.35 -13.13
CA GLY A 380 13.89 -7.45 -12.26
C GLY A 380 14.83 -6.25 -12.42
N SER A 381 16.13 -6.48 -12.66
CA SER A 381 17.16 -5.42 -12.77
C SER A 381 17.42 -5.00 -14.22
N VAL A 382 17.78 -3.74 -14.42
CA VAL A 382 18.08 -3.15 -15.74
C VAL A 382 19.38 -3.71 -16.36
N ASP A 383 20.25 -4.29 -15.52
CA ASP A 383 21.49 -4.93 -15.95
C ASP A 383 21.26 -6.27 -16.66
N SER A 384 20.07 -6.86 -16.50
CA SER A 384 19.66 -8.05 -17.25
C SER A 384 19.46 -7.79 -18.75
N ILE A 385 19.32 -6.52 -19.15
CA ILE A 385 19.11 -6.11 -20.53
C ILE A 385 20.46 -5.96 -21.23
N LYS A 386 20.68 -6.78 -22.26
CA LYS A 386 21.88 -6.80 -23.08
C LYS A 386 21.72 -5.91 -24.31
N ARG A 387 22.85 -5.45 -24.85
CA ARG A 387 22.93 -4.67 -26.10
C ARG A 387 23.66 -5.48 -27.15
N HIS A 388 23.03 -5.70 -28.31
CA HIS A 388 23.66 -6.37 -29.43
C HIS A 388 24.68 -5.43 -30.09
N LYS A 389 25.96 -5.83 -30.14
CA LYS A 389 27.06 -4.93 -30.55
C LYS A 389 26.92 -4.37 -31.98
N LYS A 390 26.50 -5.19 -32.95
CA LYS A 390 26.38 -4.79 -34.37
C LYS A 390 25.11 -4.01 -34.67
N LYS A 391 23.95 -4.59 -34.33
CA LYS A 391 22.61 -4.06 -34.62
C LYS A 391 22.13 -2.97 -33.67
N ASN A 392 22.86 -2.69 -32.59
CA ASN A 392 22.50 -1.67 -31.61
C ASN A 392 21.12 -1.87 -30.95
N LEU A 393 20.60 -3.09 -30.87
CA LEU A 393 19.30 -3.41 -30.25
C LEU A 393 19.47 -3.84 -28.79
N LEU A 394 18.49 -3.50 -27.96
CA LEU A 394 18.41 -3.92 -26.55
C LEU A 394 17.49 -5.13 -26.41
N TYR A 395 17.94 -6.16 -25.71
CA TYR A 395 17.18 -7.39 -25.56
C TYR A 395 17.43 -8.08 -24.23
N ARG A 396 16.46 -8.89 -23.82
CA ARG A 396 16.56 -9.86 -22.72
C ARG A 396 16.08 -11.22 -23.21
N LEU A 397 16.86 -12.24 -22.92
CA LEU A 397 16.48 -13.63 -23.13
C LEU A 397 15.73 -14.13 -21.90
N ILE A 398 14.57 -14.74 -22.10
CA ILE A 398 13.78 -15.39 -21.05
C ILE A 398 14.30 -16.81 -20.88
N LYS A 399 15.02 -17.03 -19.78
CA LYS A 399 15.61 -18.33 -19.47
C LYS A 399 14.54 -19.36 -19.11
N PRO A 400 14.82 -20.67 -19.19
CA PRO A 400 13.91 -21.70 -18.70
C PRO A 400 13.45 -21.48 -17.25
N ASP A 401 14.37 -21.04 -16.38
CA ASP A 401 14.05 -20.73 -14.98
C ASP A 401 13.18 -19.47 -14.82
N ASP A 402 13.04 -18.63 -15.85
CA ASP A 402 12.16 -17.45 -15.81
C ASP A 402 10.73 -17.81 -16.25
N LEU A 403 10.49 -19.00 -16.82
CA LEU A 403 9.17 -19.41 -17.29
C LEU A 403 8.21 -19.65 -16.12
N ASP A 404 6.92 -19.40 -16.37
CA ASP A 404 5.80 -19.59 -15.43
C ASP A 404 5.92 -18.76 -14.13
N LYS A 405 6.91 -17.88 -14.04
CA LYS A 405 7.08 -16.93 -12.94
C LYS A 405 6.34 -15.62 -13.22
N ARG A 406 5.71 -15.09 -12.17
CA ARG A 406 5.10 -13.76 -12.18
C ARG A 406 6.15 -12.70 -12.00
N PHE A 407 6.31 -11.84 -13.01
CA PHE A 407 7.20 -10.67 -12.95
C PHE A 407 6.40 -9.38 -12.85
N TYR A 408 7.01 -8.40 -12.17
CA TYR A 408 6.55 -7.01 -12.20
C TYR A 408 7.35 -6.23 -13.25
N PHE A 409 6.63 -5.71 -14.23
CA PHE A 409 7.19 -4.99 -15.36
C PHE A 409 7.21 -3.50 -15.08
N LYS A 410 8.40 -2.89 -15.04
CA LYS A 410 8.59 -1.49 -14.66
C LYS A 410 9.46 -0.75 -15.66
N CYS A 411 9.30 0.56 -15.73
CA CYS A 411 10.24 1.44 -16.44
C CYS A 411 11.38 1.83 -15.48
N LEU A 412 12.59 1.33 -15.72
CA LEU A 412 13.76 1.59 -14.90
C LEU A 412 14.81 2.37 -15.71
N SER A 413 15.59 3.21 -15.03
CA SER A 413 16.62 4.05 -15.61
C SER A 413 17.95 3.29 -15.65
N LYS A 414 18.58 3.24 -16.83
CA LYS A 414 19.95 2.75 -17.04
C LYS A 414 20.89 3.94 -17.20
N VAL A 415 21.93 4.00 -16.38
CA VAL A 415 22.98 5.03 -16.43
C VAL A 415 24.31 4.35 -16.78
N GLU A 416 25.16 5.00 -17.55
CA GLU A 416 26.43 4.44 -18.05
C GLU A 416 27.59 4.50 -17.02
N GLU A 417 27.38 5.06 -15.82
CA GLU A 417 28.42 5.25 -14.79
C GLU A 417 28.41 4.13 -13.71
N ALA A 418 29.54 3.97 -12.99
CA ALA A 418 29.81 2.83 -12.11
C ALA A 418 28.85 2.65 -10.91
N ASN A 419 28.17 3.70 -10.46
CA ASN A 419 27.24 3.67 -9.33
C ASN A 419 25.76 3.52 -9.76
N ASN A 420 25.50 2.73 -10.81
CA ASN A 420 24.18 2.62 -11.43
C ASN A 420 23.10 1.96 -10.55
N GLY A 421 23.49 1.11 -9.59
CA GLY A 421 22.55 0.29 -8.82
C GLY A 421 21.55 1.09 -7.98
N HIS A 422 21.92 2.28 -7.53
CA HIS A 422 21.05 3.19 -6.77
C HIS A 422 20.22 4.14 -7.66
N MET A 423 20.35 4.00 -8.98
CA MET A 423 19.79 4.91 -9.97
C MET A 423 18.68 4.26 -10.80
N GLU A 424 18.38 2.97 -10.61
CA GLU A 424 17.37 2.25 -11.39
C GLU A 424 15.99 2.94 -11.34
N GLU A 425 15.63 3.55 -10.21
CA GLU A 425 14.35 4.26 -10.06
C GLU A 425 14.46 5.79 -10.20
N PHE A 426 15.59 6.33 -10.66
CA PHE A 426 15.89 7.77 -10.61
C PHE A 426 14.79 8.67 -11.19
N TYR A 427 14.29 8.34 -12.38
CA TYR A 427 13.21 9.11 -13.01
C TYR A 427 11.79 8.61 -12.70
N SER A 428 11.63 7.52 -11.94
CA SER A 428 10.34 6.84 -11.72
C SER A 428 9.27 7.68 -11.03
N ARG A 429 9.67 8.71 -10.27
CA ARG A 429 8.75 9.64 -9.59
C ARG A 429 8.61 10.97 -10.29
N SER A 430 9.52 11.30 -11.20
CA SER A 430 9.46 12.55 -11.98
C SER A 430 8.49 12.46 -13.17
N ALA A 431 8.06 11.26 -13.56
CA ALA A 431 6.99 11.08 -14.52
C ALA A 431 6.14 9.84 -14.21
N GLU A 432 4.86 9.90 -14.58
CA GLU A 432 4.01 8.72 -14.66
C GLU A 432 4.40 7.92 -15.91
N LEU A 433 4.86 6.68 -15.71
CA LEU A 433 5.38 5.81 -16.75
C LEU A 433 4.46 4.60 -16.97
N SER A 434 4.26 4.27 -18.23
CA SER A 434 3.55 3.08 -18.70
C SER A 434 4.44 2.30 -19.67
N ILE A 435 4.18 1.00 -19.84
CA ILE A 435 4.87 0.16 -20.82
C ILE A 435 3.87 -0.25 -21.88
N LYS A 436 4.25 -0.09 -23.14
CA LYS A 436 3.46 -0.54 -24.29
C LYS A 436 4.18 -1.65 -25.02
N ASN A 437 3.42 -2.65 -25.45
CA ASN A 437 3.87 -3.56 -26.48
C ASN A 437 3.79 -2.81 -27.84
N GLU A 438 4.86 -2.85 -28.61
CA GLU A 438 4.97 -2.07 -29.86
C GLU A 438 4.22 -2.74 -31.01
N GLU A 439 4.10 -4.07 -30.98
CA GLU A 439 3.35 -4.85 -31.97
C GLU A 439 1.83 -4.84 -31.66
N LYS A 440 1.47 -4.80 -30.37
CA LYS A 440 0.10 -4.86 -29.84
C LYS A 440 -0.18 -3.65 -28.96
N PRO A 441 -0.43 -2.45 -29.54
CA PRO A 441 -0.53 -1.19 -28.80
C PRO A 441 -1.68 -1.12 -27.78
N ASN A 442 -2.66 -2.04 -27.88
CA ASN A 442 -3.75 -2.20 -26.91
C ASN A 442 -3.28 -2.84 -25.58
N ILE A 443 -2.14 -3.54 -25.59
CA ILE A 443 -1.53 -4.11 -24.39
C ILE A 443 -0.67 -3.03 -23.73
N ILE A 444 -1.19 -2.46 -22.64
CA ILE A 444 -0.55 -1.40 -21.86
C ILE A 444 -0.41 -1.86 -20.42
N TYR A 445 0.82 -1.87 -19.92
CA TYR A 445 1.13 -2.10 -18.53
C TYR A 445 1.26 -0.75 -17.82
N THR A 446 0.60 -0.64 -16.67
CA THR A 446 0.58 0.57 -15.83
C THR A 446 1.03 0.20 -14.41
N LEU A 447 1.27 1.18 -13.56
CA LEU A 447 1.64 0.94 -12.15
C LEU A 447 0.71 -0.03 -11.41
N SER A 448 -0.59 -0.03 -11.73
CA SER A 448 -1.60 -0.92 -11.13
C SER A 448 -1.83 -2.23 -11.89
N LYS A 449 -1.32 -2.33 -13.13
CA LYS A 449 -1.42 -3.51 -14.00
C LYS A 449 -0.07 -3.76 -14.66
N ASN A 450 0.88 -4.24 -13.88
CA ASN A 450 2.27 -4.44 -14.28
C ASN A 450 2.73 -5.89 -14.23
N GLU A 451 1.82 -6.86 -14.06
CA GLU A 451 2.20 -8.27 -14.02
C GLU A 451 2.35 -8.87 -15.43
N ILE A 452 3.43 -9.62 -15.65
CA ILE A 452 3.67 -10.39 -16.87
C ILE A 452 4.20 -11.78 -16.51
N ILE A 453 3.75 -12.81 -17.23
CA ILE A 453 4.20 -14.19 -17.11
C ILE A 453 4.57 -14.67 -18.51
N PHE A 454 5.72 -15.33 -18.65
CA PHE A 454 6.14 -15.95 -19.90
C PHE A 454 5.90 -17.46 -19.80
N TYR A 455 5.04 -17.99 -20.66
CA TYR A 455 4.72 -19.42 -20.69
C TYR A 455 5.48 -20.11 -21.81
N ARG A 456 5.87 -21.37 -21.59
CA ARG A 456 6.45 -22.21 -22.65
C ARG A 456 5.50 -22.41 -23.84
N LYS A 457 4.19 -22.35 -23.59
CA LYS A 457 3.12 -22.65 -24.56
C LYS A 457 2.49 -21.40 -25.18
N GLU A 458 2.96 -20.20 -24.85
CA GLU A 458 2.35 -18.95 -25.29
C GLU A 458 3.40 -17.99 -25.83
N ILE A 459 3.31 -17.67 -27.12
CA ILE A 459 4.26 -16.76 -27.78
C ILE A 459 3.85 -15.28 -27.62
N GLU A 460 2.61 -15.00 -27.19
CA GLU A 460 2.00 -13.67 -27.25
C GLU A 460 2.64 -12.61 -26.35
N LYS A 461 3.35 -13.05 -25.30
CA LYS A 461 4.03 -12.17 -24.33
C LYS A 461 5.47 -11.84 -24.75
N TYR A 462 6.02 -12.57 -25.70
CA TYR A 462 7.29 -12.22 -26.34
C TYR A 462 7.07 -11.11 -27.36
N GLY A 463 8.10 -10.30 -27.58
CA GLY A 463 7.99 -9.14 -28.46
C GLY A 463 8.78 -7.95 -27.95
N SER A 464 8.48 -6.77 -28.47
CA SER A 464 9.21 -5.56 -28.13
C SER A 464 8.35 -4.58 -27.34
N TYR A 465 8.96 -3.99 -26.33
CA TYR A 465 8.28 -3.14 -25.37
C TYR A 465 8.98 -1.79 -25.27
N ARG A 466 8.20 -0.74 -25.02
CA ARG A 466 8.71 0.61 -24.83
C ARG A 466 8.02 1.30 -23.66
N CYS A 467 8.79 2.08 -22.91
CA CYS A 467 8.25 2.99 -21.91
C CYS A 467 7.60 4.21 -22.58
N LYS A 468 6.53 4.70 -21.99
CA LYS A 468 5.84 5.93 -22.39
C LYS A 468 5.45 6.74 -21.16
N GLU A 469 5.75 8.03 -21.18
CA GLU A 469 5.30 9.00 -20.20
C GLU A 469 3.93 9.62 -20.52
N SER A 470 3.18 9.98 -19.48
CA SER A 470 1.96 10.77 -19.56
C SER A 470 2.10 12.10 -18.82
N LYS A 471 2.37 12.03 -17.51
CA LYS A 471 2.46 13.18 -16.61
C LYS A 471 3.89 13.35 -16.12
N ALA A 472 4.61 14.36 -16.62
CA ALA A 472 6.00 14.61 -16.30
C ALA A 472 6.18 15.92 -15.52
N THR A 473 7.13 15.96 -14.58
CA THR A 473 7.55 17.17 -13.87
C THR A 473 8.73 17.83 -14.59
N LYS A 474 9.13 19.02 -14.14
CA LYS A 474 10.30 19.75 -14.66
C LYS A 474 11.63 18.98 -14.51
N TYR A 475 11.66 17.96 -13.66
CA TYR A 475 12.85 17.13 -13.44
C TYR A 475 12.94 15.95 -14.43
N PHE A 476 11.89 15.70 -15.21
CA PHE A 476 11.91 14.72 -16.29
C PHE A 476 12.36 15.40 -17.61
N LYS A 477 13.68 15.53 -17.79
CA LYS A 477 14.30 16.25 -18.91
C LYS A 477 14.43 15.38 -20.16
N LYS A 478 13.54 15.58 -21.15
CA LYS A 478 13.48 14.75 -22.38
C LYS A 478 14.72 14.82 -23.27
N ASP A 479 15.51 15.88 -23.17
CA ASP A 479 16.74 16.10 -23.93
C ASP A 479 17.91 15.21 -23.49
N ILE A 480 17.89 14.74 -22.24
CA ILE A 480 18.93 13.87 -21.66
C ILE A 480 18.43 12.45 -21.36
N ILE A 481 17.13 12.21 -21.54
CA ILE A 481 16.48 10.92 -21.29
C ILE A 481 16.12 10.28 -22.63
N THR A 482 16.54 9.03 -22.84
CA THR A 482 16.03 8.20 -23.93
C THR A 482 15.00 7.20 -23.39
N MET A 483 13.99 6.87 -24.20
CA MET A 483 13.09 5.75 -23.92
C MET A 483 13.27 4.73 -25.02
N ASP A 484 14.18 3.79 -24.80
CA ASP A 484 14.58 2.83 -25.81
C ASP A 484 13.71 1.57 -25.73
N LYS A 485 13.53 0.97 -26.90
CA LYS A 485 12.76 -0.27 -27.05
C LYS A 485 13.58 -1.47 -26.61
N VAL A 486 12.97 -2.41 -25.90
CA VAL A 486 13.62 -3.65 -25.44
C VAL A 486 12.86 -4.87 -25.95
N TYR A 487 13.59 -5.81 -26.53
CA TYR A 487 13.06 -7.08 -26.98
C TYR A 487 13.11 -8.13 -25.87
N TYR A 488 11.97 -8.75 -25.57
CA TYR A 488 11.87 -9.92 -24.70
C TYR A 488 11.74 -11.15 -25.58
N LEU A 489 12.82 -11.93 -25.66
CA LEU A 489 13.01 -13.02 -26.61
C LEU A 489 13.13 -14.36 -25.87
N PRO A 490 12.75 -15.49 -26.48
CA PRO A 490 13.07 -16.81 -25.96
C PRO A 490 14.58 -17.01 -25.84
N ASP A 491 14.99 -17.88 -24.91
CA ASP A 491 16.39 -18.28 -24.79
C ASP A 491 16.89 -19.00 -26.05
N GLU A 492 18.21 -19.08 -26.19
CA GLU A 492 18.84 -19.79 -27.31
C GLU A 492 18.42 -21.26 -27.32
N ASN A 493 17.94 -21.74 -28.47
CA ASN A 493 17.37 -23.07 -28.66
C ASN A 493 16.19 -23.40 -27.72
N ALA A 494 15.42 -22.39 -27.28
CA ALA A 494 14.19 -22.65 -26.53
C ALA A 494 13.13 -23.34 -27.40
N GLU A 495 12.45 -24.34 -26.83
CA GLU A 495 11.26 -24.96 -27.41
C GLU A 495 10.00 -24.26 -26.94
N LEU A 496 9.23 -23.71 -27.87
CA LEU A 496 7.89 -23.20 -27.63
C LEU A 496 6.87 -24.23 -28.14
N GLU A 497 6.20 -24.91 -27.23
CA GLU A 497 5.20 -25.93 -27.56
C GLU A 497 3.92 -25.26 -28.03
N LEU A 498 3.62 -25.38 -29.33
CA LEU A 498 2.30 -25.07 -29.87
C LEU A 498 1.50 -26.36 -29.77
N GLY A 499 0.47 -26.39 -28.92
CA GLY A 499 -0.27 -27.62 -28.58
C GLY A 499 -0.66 -28.49 -29.79
N GLY A 500 -0.74 -29.82 -29.58
CA GLY A 500 -1.06 -30.78 -30.63
C GLY A 500 -2.42 -30.51 -31.28
N THR A 501 -2.50 -30.65 -32.60
CA THR A 501 -3.74 -30.49 -33.37
C THR A 501 -4.11 -31.81 -34.04
N LYS A 502 -5.37 -32.24 -33.88
CA LYS A 502 -5.94 -33.33 -34.67
C LYS A 502 -6.32 -32.79 -36.05
N PHE A 503 -5.65 -33.25 -37.09
CA PHE A 503 -5.95 -32.85 -38.46
C PHE A 503 -6.99 -33.80 -39.06
N ASN A 504 -8.12 -33.25 -39.51
CA ASN A 504 -9.12 -33.97 -40.31
C ASN A 504 -8.97 -33.52 -41.76
N LYS A 505 -8.81 -34.48 -42.69
CA LYS A 505 -8.67 -34.20 -44.14
C LYS A 505 -9.83 -33.35 -44.72
N GLN A 506 -11.01 -33.33 -44.09
CA GLN A 506 -12.17 -32.55 -44.53
C GLN A 506 -12.20 -31.09 -44.06
N ASN A 507 -11.45 -30.72 -43.01
CA ASN A 507 -11.40 -29.35 -42.46
C ASN A 507 -9.96 -28.85 -42.53
N GLU A 508 -9.65 -27.92 -43.45
CA GLU A 508 -8.30 -27.38 -43.70
C GLU A 508 -7.68 -26.71 -42.45
N GLN A 509 -7.05 -27.47 -41.56
CA GLN A 509 -6.09 -26.94 -40.58
C GLN A 509 -4.69 -27.01 -41.17
N TYR A 510 -4.22 -25.94 -41.81
CA TYR A 510 -2.91 -25.93 -42.48
C TYR A 510 -1.78 -26.57 -41.66
N ILE A 511 -1.08 -27.50 -42.30
CA ILE A 511 0.10 -28.20 -41.79
C ILE A 511 1.29 -27.34 -42.16
N GLY A 512 1.68 -26.42 -41.28
CA GLY A 512 2.70 -25.46 -41.65
C GLY A 512 3.33 -24.70 -40.50
N CYS A 513 4.45 -24.05 -40.82
CA CYS A 513 5.13 -23.12 -39.93
C CYS A 513 4.65 -21.71 -40.21
N ILE A 514 4.60 -20.86 -39.19
CA ILE A 514 4.42 -19.42 -39.41
C ILE A 514 5.69 -18.88 -40.05
N LYS A 515 5.59 -18.00 -41.05
CA LYS A 515 6.75 -17.43 -41.75
C LYS A 515 7.48 -16.43 -40.86
N GLN A 516 6.73 -15.58 -40.17
CA GLN A 516 7.27 -14.58 -39.25
C GLN A 516 6.32 -14.32 -38.08
N TYR A 517 6.84 -14.38 -36.86
CA TYR A 517 6.12 -13.93 -35.67
C TYR A 517 6.43 -12.45 -35.42
N GLU A 518 5.58 -11.55 -35.93
CA GLU A 518 5.68 -10.09 -35.71
C GLU A 518 7.16 -9.59 -35.72
N SER A 519 7.65 -9.01 -34.63
CA SER A 519 9.05 -8.60 -34.47
C SER A 519 9.93 -9.65 -33.78
N LEU A 520 9.39 -10.82 -33.44
CA LEU A 520 10.02 -11.81 -32.58
C LEU A 520 11.04 -12.69 -33.32
N GLY A 521 10.69 -13.14 -34.52
CA GLY A 521 11.59 -13.96 -35.32
C GLY A 521 11.04 -14.37 -36.67
N ILE A 522 11.96 -14.62 -37.59
CA ILE A 522 11.71 -15.06 -38.97
C ILE A 522 12.13 -16.52 -39.08
N ILE A 523 11.33 -17.34 -39.77
CA ILE A 523 11.67 -18.74 -39.98
C ILE A 523 13.00 -18.88 -40.73
N LYS A 524 13.85 -19.77 -40.22
CA LYS A 524 15.15 -20.12 -40.81
C LYS A 524 15.16 -21.55 -41.35
N LYS A 525 14.45 -22.44 -40.67
CA LYS A 525 14.44 -23.88 -41.02
C LYS A 525 13.14 -24.53 -40.61
N MET A 526 12.65 -25.45 -41.43
CA MET A 526 11.53 -26.34 -41.15
C MET A 526 12.04 -27.76 -41.25
N ARG A 527 11.99 -28.51 -40.15
CA ARG A 527 12.31 -29.93 -40.09
C ARG A 527 11.02 -30.72 -39.91
N VAL A 528 10.77 -31.67 -40.81
CA VAL A 528 9.63 -32.57 -40.76
C VAL A 528 10.14 -33.96 -40.42
N GLU A 529 9.66 -34.51 -39.30
CA GLU A 529 9.93 -35.86 -38.84
C GLU A 529 8.67 -36.70 -39.00
N PHE A 530 8.81 -37.92 -39.51
CA PHE A 530 7.70 -38.82 -39.82
C PHE A 530 7.55 -39.86 -38.71
N GLY A 531 6.31 -40.21 -38.35
CA GLY A 531 6.03 -41.32 -37.43
C GLY A 531 6.56 -42.65 -37.96
N GLU A 532 7.03 -43.52 -37.06
CA GLU A 532 7.51 -44.90 -37.26
C GLU A 532 8.18 -45.21 -38.61
N ASN A 533 9.46 -44.87 -38.77
CA ASN A 533 10.39 -45.41 -39.77
C ASN A 533 9.96 -45.36 -41.26
N VAL A 534 8.96 -44.54 -41.63
CA VAL A 534 8.48 -44.48 -43.03
C VAL A 534 9.43 -43.68 -43.93
N LEU A 535 10.02 -42.58 -43.42
CA LEU A 535 10.86 -41.66 -44.19
C LEU A 535 11.93 -41.00 -43.31
N ASN A 536 13.08 -40.67 -43.91
CA ASN A 536 14.11 -39.86 -43.26
C ASN A 536 13.57 -38.43 -42.97
N PRO A 537 14.01 -37.79 -41.87
CA PRO A 537 13.69 -36.39 -41.60
C PRO A 537 14.02 -35.49 -42.78
N LEU A 538 13.12 -34.57 -43.10
CA LEU A 538 13.28 -33.60 -44.18
C LEU A 538 13.58 -32.23 -43.58
N ASP A 539 14.69 -31.62 -44.00
CA ASP A 539 15.03 -30.24 -43.68
C ASP A 539 14.76 -29.33 -44.90
N ILE A 540 14.03 -28.25 -44.67
CA ILE A 540 13.74 -27.19 -45.65
C ILE A 540 14.27 -25.87 -45.08
N GLU A 541 15.13 -25.20 -45.83
CA GLU A 541 15.78 -23.94 -45.42
C GLU A 541 15.47 -22.79 -46.39
N GLU A 542 15.03 -23.10 -47.61
CA GLU A 542 14.64 -22.10 -48.61
C GLU A 542 13.12 -21.89 -48.64
N PHE A 543 12.69 -20.66 -48.35
CA PHE A 543 11.27 -20.26 -48.28
C PHE A 543 10.94 -19.11 -49.24
N SER A 544 11.73 -18.98 -50.31
CA SER A 544 11.62 -17.87 -51.28
C SER A 544 10.47 -18.08 -52.27
N ASN A 545 10.27 -19.31 -52.73
CA ASN A 545 9.32 -19.68 -53.79
C ASN A 545 8.55 -20.96 -53.45
N VAL A 546 7.36 -21.12 -54.02
CA VAL A 546 6.57 -22.37 -53.98
C VAL A 546 7.40 -23.51 -54.56
N THR A 547 7.34 -24.67 -53.94
CA THR A 547 8.00 -25.90 -54.45
C THR A 547 7.02 -27.06 -54.43
N ASP A 548 7.48 -28.23 -54.90
CA ASP A 548 6.72 -29.48 -54.79
C ASP A 548 6.47 -29.88 -53.32
N LYS A 549 7.26 -29.35 -52.38
CA LYS A 549 7.21 -29.70 -50.94
C LYS A 549 6.47 -28.67 -50.08
N ILE A 550 6.50 -27.39 -50.48
CA ILE A 550 5.90 -26.30 -49.71
C ILE A 550 5.03 -25.38 -50.56
N ASP A 551 3.98 -24.85 -49.94
CA ASP A 551 3.12 -23.79 -50.46
C ASP A 551 3.07 -22.60 -49.48
N PHE A 552 2.55 -21.47 -49.92
CA PHE A 552 2.42 -20.27 -49.10
C PHE A 552 0.97 -19.80 -49.03
N LYS A 553 0.46 -19.62 -47.82
CA LYS A 553 -0.79 -18.92 -47.57
C LYS A 553 -0.56 -17.83 -46.54
N GLU A 554 -0.64 -16.58 -46.97
CA GLU A 554 -0.41 -15.41 -46.12
C GLU A 554 0.92 -15.50 -45.34
N ASN A 555 0.87 -15.62 -44.02
CA ASN A 555 2.01 -15.75 -43.12
C ASN A 555 2.30 -17.21 -42.72
N ILE A 556 1.77 -18.20 -43.46
CA ILE A 556 1.95 -19.63 -43.17
C ILE A 556 2.64 -20.30 -44.35
N ILE A 557 3.68 -21.06 -44.05
CA ILE A 557 4.38 -21.96 -44.97
C ILE A 557 3.79 -23.34 -44.79
N ILE A 558 3.02 -23.79 -45.78
CA ILE A 558 2.27 -25.04 -45.73
C ILE A 558 3.15 -26.16 -46.30
N TYR A 559 3.30 -27.24 -45.54
CA TYR A 559 3.96 -28.46 -45.98
C TYR A 559 2.95 -29.38 -46.70
N LYS A 560 3.29 -29.80 -47.92
CA LYS A 560 2.53 -30.76 -48.71
C LYS A 560 2.90 -32.17 -48.24
N ALA A 561 2.18 -32.69 -47.25
CA ALA A 561 2.45 -34.01 -46.69
C ALA A 561 2.15 -35.13 -47.71
N PRO A 562 2.99 -36.17 -47.80
CA PRO A 562 2.72 -37.33 -48.65
C PRO A 562 1.53 -38.14 -48.13
N GLU A 563 0.84 -38.87 -49.01
CA GLU A 563 -0.42 -39.57 -48.68
C GLU A 563 -0.24 -40.75 -47.69
N ASN A 564 0.99 -41.28 -47.56
CA ASN A 564 1.29 -42.54 -46.87
C ASN A 564 1.87 -42.38 -45.44
N VAL A 565 1.62 -41.25 -44.76
CA VAL A 565 2.14 -41.02 -43.39
C VAL A 565 1.01 -40.91 -42.37
N SER A 566 1.15 -41.59 -41.24
CA SER A 566 0.16 -41.61 -40.13
C SER A 566 0.24 -40.38 -39.22
N GLY A 567 1.37 -39.69 -39.22
CA GLY A 567 1.58 -38.43 -38.51
C GLY A 567 2.91 -37.80 -38.85
N ILE A 568 3.04 -36.50 -38.57
CA ILE A 568 4.31 -35.78 -38.63
C ILE A 568 4.55 -34.97 -37.35
N ILE A 569 5.82 -34.86 -36.99
CA ILE A 569 6.31 -33.88 -36.02
C ILE A 569 7.01 -32.79 -36.82
N MET A 570 6.46 -31.60 -36.76
CA MET A 570 7.00 -30.44 -37.44
C MET A 570 7.74 -29.56 -36.44
N LYS A 571 9.03 -29.32 -36.71
CA LYS A 571 9.89 -28.44 -35.95
C LYS A 571 10.29 -27.24 -36.80
N CYS A 572 9.80 -26.06 -36.44
CA CYS A 572 10.12 -24.82 -37.13
C CYS A 572 11.14 -24.04 -36.30
N THR A 573 12.32 -23.77 -36.85
CA THR A 573 13.36 -22.95 -36.21
C THR A 573 13.30 -21.53 -36.74
N TYR A 574 13.31 -20.56 -35.83
CA TYR A 574 13.22 -19.14 -36.10
C TYR A 574 14.48 -18.42 -35.62
N GLU A 575 14.90 -17.40 -36.37
CA GLU A 575 15.96 -16.48 -35.98
C GLU A 575 15.36 -15.18 -35.46
N THR A 576 15.76 -14.76 -34.27
CA THR A 576 15.30 -13.52 -33.63
C THR A 576 16.08 -12.31 -34.16
N PRO A 577 15.61 -11.07 -33.91
CA PRO A 577 16.39 -9.86 -34.23
C PRO A 577 17.79 -9.86 -33.58
N ALA A 578 17.95 -10.51 -32.43
CA ALA A 578 19.19 -10.63 -31.68
C ALA A 578 20.11 -11.77 -32.15
N GLU A 579 19.82 -12.40 -33.30
CA GLU A 579 20.59 -13.51 -33.89
C GLU A 579 20.60 -14.77 -33.02
N THR A 580 19.69 -14.85 -32.03
CA THR A 580 19.41 -16.08 -31.30
C THR A 580 18.38 -16.92 -32.03
N THR A 581 18.33 -18.21 -31.72
CA THR A 581 17.33 -19.11 -32.32
C THR A 581 16.36 -19.67 -31.29
N PHE A 582 15.12 -19.91 -31.72
CA PHE A 582 14.14 -20.69 -30.96
C PHE A 582 13.38 -21.58 -31.92
N PHE A 583 12.69 -22.60 -31.40
CA PHE A 583 11.90 -23.48 -32.25
C PHE A 583 10.51 -23.72 -31.70
N THR A 584 9.56 -23.90 -32.62
CA THR A 584 8.22 -24.37 -32.31
C THR A 584 8.09 -25.82 -32.73
N ARG A 585 7.53 -26.66 -31.86
CA ARG A 585 7.20 -28.03 -32.19
C ARG A 585 5.69 -28.18 -32.27
N LYS A 586 5.23 -28.84 -33.33
CA LYS A 586 3.81 -29.19 -33.52
C LYS A 586 3.72 -30.65 -33.92
N GLU A 587 2.96 -31.42 -33.15
CA GLU A 587 2.65 -32.81 -33.47
C GLU A 587 1.29 -32.87 -34.14
N ILE A 588 1.26 -33.53 -35.30
CA ILE A 588 0.08 -33.62 -36.16
C ILE A 588 -0.16 -35.10 -36.45
N HIS A 589 -1.30 -35.59 -36.01
CA HIS A 589 -1.77 -36.94 -36.34
C HIS A 589 -2.79 -36.84 -37.47
N PHE A 590 -2.59 -37.65 -38.50
CA PHE A 590 -3.57 -37.77 -39.58
C PHE A 590 -4.61 -38.80 -39.16
N VAL A 591 -5.86 -38.36 -39.01
CA VAL A 591 -6.96 -39.31 -38.85
C VAL A 591 -7.38 -39.72 -40.26
N ASN A 592 -7.17 -40.99 -40.61
CA ASN A 592 -7.81 -41.55 -41.80
C ASN A 592 -9.32 -41.57 -41.54
N PRO A 593 -10.16 -40.95 -42.39
CA PRO A 593 -11.55 -41.33 -42.43
C PRO A 593 -11.55 -42.79 -42.92
N GLU A 594 -11.83 -43.75 -42.05
CA GLU A 594 -12.19 -45.09 -42.51
C GLU A 594 -13.35 -44.95 -43.49
N GLU A 595 -13.21 -45.61 -44.65
CA GLU A 595 -14.30 -45.77 -45.62
C GLU A 595 -15.54 -46.32 -44.91
N PRO A 596 -16.75 -45.77 -45.18
CA PRO A 596 -17.98 -46.34 -44.68
C PRO A 596 -18.39 -47.54 -45.55
N GLU A 597 -17.75 -48.69 -45.38
CA GLU A 597 -18.16 -49.99 -45.98
C GLU A 597 -17.37 -51.07 -45.21
N ILE A 598 -17.89 -51.95 -44.34
CA ILE A 598 -19.14 -52.68 -44.29
C ILE A 598 -19.44 -52.99 -42.80
N LEU A 599 -20.50 -52.40 -42.25
CA LEU A 599 -21.29 -53.01 -41.16
C LEU A 599 -22.78 -52.66 -41.31
N GLU A 600 -23.26 -52.57 -42.55
CA GLU A 600 -24.68 -52.37 -42.83
C GLU A 600 -25.54 -53.63 -42.63
N ASN A 601 -24.94 -54.80 -42.31
CA ASN A 601 -25.69 -56.03 -42.03
C ASN A 601 -25.57 -56.60 -40.61
N THR A 602 -24.98 -55.85 -39.66
CA THR A 602 -24.95 -56.29 -38.25
C THR A 602 -25.46 -55.24 -37.25
N ILE A 603 -25.81 -54.04 -37.71
CA ILE A 603 -26.48 -53.02 -36.87
C ILE A 603 -28.01 -52.99 -37.10
N PHE A 604 -28.52 -53.48 -38.24
CA PHE A 604 -29.98 -53.59 -38.46
C PHE A 604 -30.67 -54.71 -37.65
N GLN A 605 -29.91 -55.62 -37.04
CA GLN A 605 -30.43 -56.67 -36.14
C GLN A 605 -30.20 -56.37 -34.64
N ASN A 606 -29.23 -55.51 -34.30
CA ASN A 606 -28.98 -55.12 -32.89
C ASN A 606 -29.68 -53.81 -32.47
N MET A 607 -30.32 -53.09 -33.40
CA MET A 607 -31.20 -51.95 -33.10
C MET A 607 -32.66 -52.34 -32.75
N LYS A 608 -32.97 -53.64 -32.59
CA LYS A 608 -34.34 -54.08 -32.19
C LYS A 608 -34.47 -54.60 -30.76
N ILE A 609 -33.39 -54.81 -30.01
CA ILE A 609 -33.47 -55.26 -28.61
C ILE A 609 -32.37 -54.59 -27.76
N ARG A 610 -32.49 -53.28 -27.54
CA ARG A 610 -32.09 -52.59 -26.30
C ARG A 610 -32.74 -51.20 -26.26
N THR A 611 -34.01 -51.21 -25.88
CA THR A 611 -34.62 -50.22 -24.97
C THR A 611 -34.04 -48.80 -25.03
N LEU A 612 -34.60 -48.01 -25.93
CA LEU A 612 -35.31 -46.75 -25.64
C LEU A 612 -35.17 -46.26 -24.18
N VAL A 613 -34.04 -45.65 -23.84
CA VAL A 613 -34.03 -44.53 -22.88
C VAL A 613 -33.95 -43.27 -23.73
N ASN A 614 -35.12 -42.86 -24.22
CA ASN A 614 -35.33 -41.49 -24.66
C ASN A 614 -35.12 -40.58 -23.45
N VAL A 615 -33.88 -40.13 -23.21
CA VAL A 615 -33.67 -38.91 -22.44
C VAL A 615 -34.05 -37.77 -23.36
N LYS A 616 -35.35 -37.52 -23.40
CA LYS A 616 -35.95 -36.27 -23.86
C LYS A 616 -35.27 -35.16 -23.04
N GLN A 617 -34.23 -34.54 -23.58
CA GLN A 617 -33.65 -33.34 -23.00
C GLN A 617 -34.70 -32.24 -23.12
N ASN A 618 -35.58 -32.19 -22.13
CA ASN A 618 -36.48 -31.08 -21.93
C ASN A 618 -35.60 -29.86 -21.68
N SER A 619 -35.54 -28.94 -22.63
CA SER A 619 -34.91 -27.61 -22.51
C SER A 619 -35.64 -26.69 -21.51
N LEU A 620 -36.71 -27.18 -20.88
CA LEU A 620 -37.56 -26.48 -19.93
C LEU A 620 -36.86 -26.03 -18.62
N PRO A 621 -36.00 -26.84 -17.96
CA PRO A 621 -35.39 -26.47 -16.67
C PRO A 621 -34.40 -25.31 -16.78
N TRP A 622 -33.65 -25.22 -17.88
CA TRP A 622 -32.70 -24.13 -18.11
C TRP A 622 -33.42 -22.81 -18.39
N ILE A 623 -34.53 -22.85 -19.12
CA ILE A 623 -35.38 -21.68 -19.37
C ILE A 623 -36.04 -21.22 -18.06
N ILE A 624 -36.57 -22.14 -17.26
CA ILE A 624 -37.12 -21.83 -15.92
C ILE A 624 -36.04 -21.23 -15.01
N GLY A 625 -34.81 -21.73 -15.07
CA GLY A 625 -33.68 -21.21 -14.30
C GLY A 625 -33.35 -19.74 -14.62
N ILE A 626 -33.35 -19.38 -15.91
CA ILE A 626 -33.12 -18.00 -16.37
C ILE A 626 -34.28 -17.09 -15.95
N VAL A 627 -35.53 -17.54 -16.08
CA VAL A 627 -36.71 -16.75 -15.69
C VAL A 627 -36.73 -16.50 -14.18
N CYS A 628 -36.42 -17.51 -13.36
CA CYS A 628 -36.34 -17.35 -11.90
C CYS A 628 -35.23 -16.37 -11.47
N THR A 629 -34.08 -16.37 -12.14
CA THR A 629 -32.98 -15.44 -11.82
C THR A 629 -33.35 -13.99 -12.14
N VAL A 630 -34.04 -13.75 -13.26
CA VAL A 630 -34.54 -12.41 -13.62
C VAL A 630 -35.58 -11.92 -12.60
N ILE A 631 -36.51 -12.78 -12.18
CA ILE A 631 -37.54 -12.41 -11.18
C ILE A 631 -36.89 -12.07 -9.83
N ILE A 632 -35.92 -12.87 -9.37
CA ILE A 632 -35.19 -12.58 -8.12
C ILE A 632 -34.46 -11.25 -8.21
N PHE A 633 -33.81 -10.96 -9.34
CA PHE A 633 -33.12 -9.68 -9.55
C PHE A 633 -34.08 -8.49 -9.49
N CYS A 634 -35.26 -8.61 -10.11
CA CYS A 634 -36.31 -7.59 -10.02
C CYS A 634 -36.81 -7.37 -8.58
N ILE A 635 -37.02 -8.44 -7.81
CA ILE A 635 -37.44 -8.33 -6.40
C ILE A 635 -36.37 -7.59 -5.57
N ILE A 636 -35.09 -7.90 -5.78
CA ILE A 636 -33.99 -7.23 -5.09
C ILE A 636 -33.97 -5.72 -5.41
N VAL A 637 -34.15 -5.35 -6.68
CA VAL A 637 -34.20 -3.94 -7.10
C VAL A 637 -35.40 -3.24 -6.45
N ILE A 638 -36.57 -3.86 -6.41
CA ILE A 638 -37.77 -3.29 -5.75
C ILE A 638 -37.54 -3.12 -4.25
N MET A 639 -36.97 -4.10 -3.57
CA MET A 639 -36.63 -4.03 -2.14
C MET A 639 -35.63 -2.92 -1.84
N MET A 640 -34.58 -2.77 -2.66
CA MET A 640 -33.61 -1.69 -2.53
C MET A 640 -34.24 -0.32 -2.80
N SER A 641 -35.14 -0.23 -3.77
CA SER A 641 -35.91 0.99 -4.07
C SER A 641 -36.77 1.40 -2.87
N HIS A 642 -37.54 0.47 -2.30
CA HIS A 642 -38.36 0.71 -1.11
C HIS A 642 -37.51 1.07 0.10
N TYR A 643 -36.35 0.44 0.28
CA TYR A 643 -35.43 0.77 1.36
C TYR A 643 -34.89 2.20 1.24
N ILE A 644 -34.46 2.62 0.04
CA ILE A 644 -33.97 3.97 -0.23
C ILE A 644 -35.08 5.01 -0.01
N VAL A 645 -36.28 4.77 -0.55
CA VAL A 645 -37.44 5.67 -0.39
C VAL A 645 -37.88 5.74 1.09
N GLY A 646 -37.86 4.61 1.81
CA GLY A 646 -38.11 4.55 3.24
C GLY A 646 -37.09 5.35 4.06
N ARG A 647 -35.81 5.29 3.69
CA ARG A 647 -34.75 6.06 4.35
C ARG A 647 -34.88 7.57 4.09
N ILE A 648 -35.36 7.97 2.91
CA ILE A 648 -35.62 9.38 2.57
C ILE A 648 -36.87 9.90 3.32
N LYS A 649 -37.95 9.11 3.43
CA LYS A 649 -39.12 9.48 4.26
C LYS A 649 -38.77 9.58 5.75
N LYS A 650 -37.93 8.68 6.29
CA LYS A 650 -37.49 8.75 7.70
C LYS A 650 -36.60 9.96 7.99
N ARG A 651 -35.86 10.47 7.00
CA ARG A 651 -35.09 11.72 7.12
C ARG A 651 -35.95 12.98 7.03
N ARG A 652 -37.10 12.94 6.35
CA ARG A 652 -38.07 14.06 6.35
C ARG A 652 -38.94 14.10 7.61
N ALA A 653 -39.29 12.94 8.19
CA ALA A 653 -40.06 12.88 9.44
C ALA A 653 -39.26 13.27 10.70
N ARG A 654 -37.92 13.19 10.68
CA ARG A 654 -37.04 13.65 11.77
C ARG A 654 -36.56 15.10 11.65
N GLY A 655 -36.96 15.82 10.60
CA GLY A 655 -36.60 17.22 10.40
C GLY A 655 -37.53 18.24 11.07
N ASN A 656 -38.66 17.82 11.63
CA ASN A 656 -39.74 18.70 12.11
C ASN A 656 -40.08 18.54 13.60
N SER A 657 -39.10 18.31 14.48
CA SER A 657 -39.32 18.41 15.93
C SER A 657 -38.13 19.05 16.64
N SER A 658 -38.29 20.34 17.00
CA SER A 658 -37.70 21.10 18.13
C SER A 658 -36.16 21.22 18.25
N MET A 659 -35.51 22.33 18.60
CA MET A 659 -35.83 23.76 18.78
C MET A 659 -34.49 24.46 19.19
N SER A 660 -34.26 25.73 18.77
CA SER A 660 -33.53 26.85 19.44
C SER A 660 -32.08 26.60 19.97
N SER A 661 -31.04 27.42 19.78
CA SER A 661 -30.80 28.87 19.65
C SER A 661 -29.30 29.04 19.29
N THR A 662 -28.80 29.98 18.47
CA THR A 662 -28.65 31.42 18.75
C THR A 662 -28.28 32.21 17.47
N LEU A 663 -28.78 33.46 17.42
CA LEU A 663 -28.43 34.59 16.53
C LEU A 663 -26.90 34.85 16.50
N SER A 664 -26.27 35.25 15.39
CA SER A 664 -26.31 36.58 14.72
C SER A 664 -25.31 36.57 13.54
N GLY A 665 -25.41 37.31 12.44
CA GLY A 665 -26.45 38.17 11.89
C GLY A 665 -26.22 38.39 10.38
N LEU A 666 -27.32 38.69 9.68
CA LEU A 666 -27.52 39.75 8.65
C LEU A 666 -26.53 39.79 7.45
N SER A 667 -26.91 39.69 6.18
CA SER A 667 -27.97 40.43 5.43
C SER A 667 -28.14 39.75 4.05
N THR A 668 -29.31 39.16 3.73
CA THR A 668 -30.45 39.70 2.94
C THR A 668 -30.19 39.93 1.44
N LEU A 669 -30.73 39.06 0.57
CA LEU A 669 -31.93 39.23 -0.31
C LEU A 669 -31.50 39.69 -1.73
N THR A 670 -32.00 39.24 -2.88
CA THR A 670 -33.15 38.39 -3.28
C THR A 670 -33.00 38.07 -4.77
N GLU A 671 -33.37 36.86 -5.22
CA GLU A 671 -33.80 36.63 -6.61
C GLU A 671 -35.15 35.92 -6.57
N THR A 672 -36.22 36.65 -6.91
CA THR A 672 -37.56 36.14 -7.12
C THR A 672 -37.73 35.77 -8.58
N LYS A 673 -38.13 34.51 -8.83
CA LYS A 673 -38.70 34.05 -10.11
C LYS A 673 -40.22 34.08 -10.03
N SER A 674 -40.86 34.74 -10.98
CA SER A 674 -42.21 34.46 -11.51
C SER A 674 -42.45 35.48 -12.63
N GLY A 675 -42.99 35.20 -13.80
CA GLY A 675 -43.57 34.00 -14.40
C GLY A 675 -43.88 34.37 -15.85
N LEU A 676 -43.87 33.37 -16.74
CA LEU A 676 -44.34 33.52 -18.11
C LEU A 676 -45.87 33.65 -18.09
N ASN A 677 -46.42 34.62 -18.82
CA ASN A 677 -47.50 34.37 -19.78
C ASN A 677 -47.76 35.56 -20.70
N ASN A 678 -47.57 35.25 -21.99
CA ASN A 678 -48.42 35.55 -23.13
C ASN A 678 -48.61 36.96 -23.73
N THR A 679 -48.54 36.92 -25.06
CA THR A 679 -49.09 37.83 -26.09
C THR A 679 -48.46 39.22 -26.15
N GLY A 680 -47.96 39.74 -27.26
CA GLY A 680 -47.96 39.33 -28.66
C GLY A 680 -47.51 40.54 -29.48
N VAL A 681 -47.35 40.33 -30.79
CA VAL A 681 -47.49 41.38 -31.82
C VAL A 681 -46.27 42.29 -32.08
N THR A 682 -45.49 41.82 -33.07
CA THR A 682 -44.94 42.55 -34.24
C THR A 682 -43.93 43.70 -34.12
N LYS A 683 -42.89 43.51 -34.94
CA LYS A 683 -42.38 44.37 -36.04
C LYS A 683 -41.07 45.13 -35.82
N SER A 684 -40.18 44.82 -36.78
CA SER A 684 -39.18 45.66 -37.44
C SER A 684 -38.02 46.23 -36.61
N SER A 685 -36.85 45.60 -36.75
CA SER A 685 -35.65 46.11 -37.47
C SER A 685 -35.74 47.55 -38.07
N PRO A 686 -34.62 48.24 -38.40
CA PRO A 686 -33.20 47.97 -38.11
C PRO A 686 -32.32 49.26 -37.98
N VAL A 687 -30.98 49.06 -37.95
CA VAL A 687 -29.92 49.94 -38.47
C VAL A 687 -29.50 51.21 -37.68
N GLY A 688 -28.18 51.36 -37.56
CA GLY A 688 -27.51 52.67 -37.60
C GLY A 688 -26.33 52.80 -36.63
N LYS A 689 -25.19 52.13 -36.86
CA LYS A 689 -23.97 52.71 -37.46
C LYS A 689 -23.54 54.10 -36.91
N SER A 690 -22.30 54.11 -36.41
CA SER A 690 -21.15 54.89 -36.93
C SER A 690 -20.46 55.90 -35.98
N LYS A 691 -19.11 55.74 -35.97
CA LYS A 691 -18.04 56.77 -36.00
C LYS A 691 -17.76 57.54 -34.70
N THR A 692 -16.64 57.26 -34.01
CA THR A 692 -15.21 57.64 -34.24
C THR A 692 -14.88 59.11 -33.94
N ASN A 693 -13.65 59.27 -33.44
CA ASN A 693 -12.78 60.46 -33.41
C ASN A 693 -12.88 61.33 -32.13
N VAL A 694 -11.81 61.92 -31.57
CA VAL A 694 -10.37 62.05 -31.90
C VAL A 694 -9.72 62.91 -30.79
N LYS A 695 -8.45 62.63 -30.46
CA LYS A 695 -7.36 63.54 -29.96
C LYS A 695 -7.61 64.37 -28.68
N ASN A 696 -6.63 64.76 -27.86
CA ASN A 696 -5.35 65.45 -28.14
C ASN A 696 -4.55 65.52 -26.80
N THR A 697 -3.24 65.20 -26.75
CA THR A 697 -2.06 66.11 -26.57
C THR A 697 -2.02 66.91 -25.24
N LYS A 698 -0.89 67.23 -24.58
CA LYS A 698 0.56 66.91 -24.61
C LYS A 698 1.21 67.67 -23.41
N ASN A 699 2.37 67.18 -22.97
CA ASN A 699 3.59 67.90 -22.52
C ASN A 699 3.83 68.41 -21.09
N GLY A 700 4.99 67.96 -20.56
CA GLY A 700 6.04 68.74 -19.87
C GLY A 700 6.32 68.28 -18.44
N LYS A 701 7.55 68.05 -17.95
CA LYS A 701 8.93 68.16 -18.45
C LYS A 701 9.85 67.43 -17.44
N ASP A 702 10.90 66.77 -17.97
CA ASP A 702 12.30 66.65 -17.49
C ASP A 702 12.59 66.50 -15.98
N SER A 703 13.29 65.46 -15.49
CA SER A 703 14.70 65.09 -15.77
C SER A 703 14.93 63.57 -15.58
N LYS A 704 15.46 62.80 -16.55
CA LYS A 704 16.88 62.45 -16.81
C LYS A 704 17.73 62.29 -15.54
N VAL A 705 18.25 61.11 -15.19
CA VAL A 705 19.24 60.26 -15.90
C VAL A 705 19.02 58.80 -15.42
N SER A 706 18.50 57.88 -16.24
CA SER A 706 19.21 56.86 -17.08
C SER A 706 20.18 55.97 -16.28
N THR A 707 20.17 54.63 -16.33
CA THR A 707 19.80 53.62 -17.36
C THR A 707 19.90 52.27 -16.62
N SER A 708 19.27 51.13 -16.90
CA SER A 708 18.45 50.54 -17.98
C SER A 708 17.92 49.22 -17.35
N SER A 709 16.61 48.97 -17.20
CA SER A 709 15.69 48.39 -18.21
C SER A 709 16.18 47.01 -18.71
N THR A 710 15.41 45.92 -18.81
CA THR A 710 13.97 45.59 -18.83
C THR A 710 13.95 44.04 -18.96
N THR A 711 12.95 43.22 -18.66
CA THR A 711 11.48 43.19 -18.91
C THR A 711 11.01 41.91 -18.17
N GLY A 712 9.88 41.84 -17.42
CA GLY A 712 8.49 41.83 -17.89
C GLY A 712 8.20 40.53 -18.66
N ALA A 713 7.22 39.66 -18.42
CA ALA A 713 5.94 39.61 -17.69
C ALA A 713 5.65 38.08 -17.45
N GLY A 714 4.59 37.58 -16.83
CA GLY A 714 3.34 38.16 -16.36
C GLY A 714 2.59 37.13 -15.52
N PHE A 715 1.76 37.63 -14.61
CA PHE A 715 0.81 36.86 -13.82
C PHE A 715 -0.38 36.47 -14.69
N SER A 716 -0.75 35.19 -14.66
CA SER A 716 -2.03 34.70 -15.16
C SER A 716 -2.79 34.03 -14.02
N THR A 717 -3.90 34.67 -13.65
CA THR A 717 -5.00 34.11 -12.88
C THR A 717 -5.70 33.04 -13.72
N SER A 718 -5.86 31.83 -13.19
CA SER A 718 -6.86 30.89 -13.71
C SER A 718 -7.66 30.24 -12.57
N THR A 719 -8.91 30.00 -12.93
CA THR A 719 -10.12 29.85 -12.14
C THR A 719 -10.24 28.46 -11.51
N ILE A 720 -10.76 28.42 -10.29
CA ILE A 720 -11.17 27.21 -9.56
C ILE A 720 -12.51 26.72 -10.13
N SER A 721 -12.56 25.49 -10.64
CA SER A 721 -13.76 24.64 -10.61
C SER A 721 -13.40 23.19 -10.90
N GLY A 722 -13.71 22.29 -9.96
CA GLY A 722 -13.49 20.85 -10.11
C GLY A 722 -13.52 20.10 -8.79
N LYS A 723 -14.68 20.07 -8.12
CA LYS A 723 -14.94 19.07 -7.07
C LYS A 723 -14.94 17.69 -7.70
N ASN A 724 -13.95 16.85 -7.37
CA ASN A 724 -14.05 15.41 -7.58
C ASN A 724 -13.67 14.67 -6.30
N ASN A 725 -14.67 13.98 -5.75
CA ASN A 725 -14.50 13.00 -4.68
C ASN A 725 -13.69 11.81 -5.23
N PHE A 726 -12.49 11.59 -4.73
CA PHE A 726 -11.76 10.34 -4.96
C PHE A 726 -11.94 9.41 -3.77
N ASN A 727 -12.57 8.27 -4.04
CA ASN A 727 -12.62 7.13 -3.13
C ASN A 727 -11.23 6.50 -2.99
N ASN A 728 -10.90 6.15 -1.74
CA ASN A 728 -9.70 5.43 -1.31
C ASN A 728 -9.31 4.30 -2.29
N VAL A 729 -8.23 4.50 -3.04
CA VAL A 729 -7.53 3.42 -3.72
C VAL A 729 -6.58 2.79 -2.71
N LYS A 730 -6.87 1.54 -2.37
CA LYS A 730 -6.07 0.68 -1.51
C LYS A 730 -4.76 0.38 -2.25
N ILE A 731 -3.69 1.09 -1.90
CA ILE A 731 -2.33 0.75 -2.33
C ILE A 731 -1.96 -0.53 -1.59
N VAL A 732 -1.88 -1.64 -2.33
CA VAL A 732 -1.23 -2.87 -1.87
C VAL A 732 0.26 -2.66 -2.04
N ALA A 733 1.02 -2.68 -0.93
CA ALA A 733 2.46 -2.65 -0.95
C ALA A 733 3.03 -3.67 0.05
N LYS A 734 3.93 -4.50 -0.49
CA LYS A 734 4.85 -5.48 0.09
C LYS A 734 4.26 -6.77 0.66
#